data_AF-A0A7Y3ENV0-F1
#
_entry.id   AF-A0A7Y3ENV0-F1
#
_cell.length_a   1.000
_cell.length_b   1.000
_cell.length_c   1.000
_cell.angle_alpha   90.00
_cell.angle_beta   90.00
_cell.angle_gamma   90.00
#
_symmetry.space_group_name_H-M   'P 1'
#
loop_
_entity.id
_entity.type
_entity.pdbx_description
1 polymer ?
#
loop_
_entity_poly.entity_id
_entity_poly.type
_entity_poly.pdbx_seq_one_letter_code
_entity_poly.pdbx_strand_id
1 'polypeptide(L)'
;NTLQLNNGNGSFSEIAYFSGLSATDWSWSGLMFDMDNDGYRDIFVTNGINHDLTDLDFVDFFANEIIQDMALTGRKEAIDSIIDKMPVVPIPNYAFRNNHDLTFDNMAEEWGLGVPSMSNGAAYGDLDNDGDLDLVINNVNAEASVYRNNTREQTDNNFIKLKFKGVGKNPYAVGTRIKMYYGDHIVMQELIPSRGFQSSMEYGMTIGMGSDDKIDSLHVIWPDNRFSRLENLEVNQTLTLNQEDAVGIYKPKQSESDESLLDEIPNERLIAHVENPYNDFDYEGLIHKLLSQEGPALAIGDVNGDGHEDIFVGAAAGQASAIYLHQGNGKIRPFISPVFNDDLIYEDTAADLFDADQDGDLDLLVGSGGNEVGNERFMKNRLYINDGSGRFTRSTQELPSTQHNTAVVAASDFDDDGDMDVFLGSRSVVGVYGVDPSHMFLENSGDGTFRDATERIAYDLKDAGMITSGQWVDMNGDDRDDLVTVSEWGTPMIFLNNGRRLVKWDCDLDQFTGWWNIVEAADLDNDGDMDLVLGNQGKNIHYQPDVDRPMRMWINDFDNNGTIEQIMTQTIEGKDYPLHQKREILTQMVSLKKQNLKASEYAKKTIQDLFAEEIISNTIMKEVRYSGSVIAINDGSGSFSIKELPSRAQLSCLCGIACTDINNDGNLDLIMGGNNYEFKPQYSRLDANYGTVLLNDGDMNFEWKDYDDSGFFIKGEIKHLKTFRDRDGNAFIFSAINNEKPKIYKVNE
;
A
#
# COMPACT_ATOMS: atom_id res chain seq x y z
N ASN A 1 -2.57 11.02 -13.76
CA ASN A 1 -3.51 11.69 -12.83
C ASN A 1 -3.30 11.20 -11.42
N THR A 2 -3.76 11.98 -10.44
CA THR A 2 -3.86 11.56 -9.04
C THR A 2 -5.30 11.79 -8.56
N LEU A 3 -5.78 10.94 -7.65
CA LEU A 3 -7.05 11.12 -6.94
C LEU A 3 -6.77 11.17 -5.45
N GLN A 4 -7.11 12.29 -4.81
CA GLN A 4 -6.86 12.52 -3.39
C GLN A 4 -8.12 12.20 -2.59
N LEU A 5 -8.13 11.07 -1.89
CA LEU A 5 -9.17 10.70 -0.95
C LEU A 5 -9.03 11.51 0.33
N ASN A 6 -10.07 12.25 0.71
CA ASN A 6 -10.10 12.95 1.99
C ASN A 6 -10.34 11.93 3.11
N ASN A 7 -9.47 11.94 4.11
CA ASN A 7 -9.48 11.02 5.24
C ASN A 7 -10.32 11.50 6.43
N GLY A 8 -10.98 12.66 6.34
CA GLY A 8 -11.84 13.18 7.40
C GLY A 8 -11.10 14.03 8.44
N ASN A 9 -9.83 13.73 8.70
CA ASN A 9 -8.98 14.42 9.69
C ASN A 9 -8.05 15.50 9.10
N GLY A 10 -8.31 15.96 7.87
CA GLY A 10 -7.49 16.95 7.16
C GLY A 10 -6.26 16.37 6.44
N SER A 11 -6.05 15.06 6.48
CA SER A 11 -5.09 14.35 5.62
C SER A 11 -5.74 13.84 4.32
N PHE A 12 -4.91 13.42 3.36
CA PHE A 12 -5.34 12.86 2.09
C PHE A 12 -4.50 11.64 1.70
N SER A 13 -5.14 10.67 1.04
CA SER A 13 -4.49 9.50 0.44
C SER A 13 -4.57 9.58 -1.08
N GLU A 14 -3.45 9.41 -1.78
CA GLU A 14 -3.44 9.25 -3.25
C GLU A 14 -3.91 7.83 -3.59
N ILE A 15 -5.00 7.69 -4.35
CA ILE A 15 -5.63 6.39 -4.63
C ILE A 15 -5.92 6.17 -6.12
N ALA A 16 -5.25 6.88 -7.04
CA ALA A 16 -5.61 6.82 -8.45
C ALA A 16 -5.47 5.42 -9.07
N TYR A 17 -4.51 4.62 -8.61
CA TYR A 17 -4.36 3.25 -9.07
C TYR A 17 -5.49 2.36 -8.57
N PHE A 18 -5.79 2.41 -7.26
CA PHE A 18 -6.92 1.68 -6.68
C PHE A 18 -8.25 2.04 -7.37
N SER A 19 -8.43 3.33 -7.65
CA SER A 19 -9.69 3.86 -8.17
C SER A 19 -9.89 3.64 -9.67
N GLY A 20 -8.90 3.12 -10.40
CA GLY A 20 -8.97 2.98 -11.86
C GLY A 20 -8.82 4.28 -12.65
N LEU A 21 -8.35 5.36 -12.02
CA LEU A 21 -8.27 6.72 -12.61
C LEU A 21 -6.86 7.11 -13.08
N SER A 22 -5.91 6.19 -12.97
CA SER A 22 -4.54 6.37 -13.44
C SER A 22 -4.45 6.36 -14.98
N ALA A 23 -3.29 6.79 -15.51
CA ALA A 23 -2.90 6.57 -16.90
C ALA A 23 -3.87 7.00 -18.03
N THR A 24 -4.52 8.17 -17.91
CA THR A 24 -5.35 8.74 -19.00
C THR A 24 -4.55 9.52 -20.04
N ASP A 25 -3.26 9.23 -20.23
CA ASP A 25 -2.39 9.95 -21.19
C ASP A 25 -2.29 11.49 -20.90
N TRP A 26 -2.20 12.33 -21.93
CA TRP A 26 -2.05 13.78 -21.82
C TRP A 26 -3.36 14.49 -21.50
N SER A 27 -3.63 14.66 -20.21
CA SER A 27 -4.87 15.26 -19.70
C SER A 27 -4.83 16.77 -19.49
N TRP A 28 -5.94 17.45 -19.76
CA TRP A 28 -6.06 18.92 -19.66
C TRP A 28 -7.11 19.39 -18.65
N SER A 29 -8.32 18.85 -18.69
CA SER A 29 -9.43 19.22 -17.80
C SER A 29 -9.99 18.00 -17.10
N GLY A 30 -9.78 17.90 -15.78
CA GLY A 30 -10.50 16.96 -14.91
C GLY A 30 -11.71 17.64 -14.28
N LEU A 31 -12.91 17.22 -14.64
CA LEU A 31 -14.18 17.74 -14.13
C LEU A 31 -14.86 16.67 -13.28
N MET A 32 -15.41 17.07 -12.14
CA MET A 32 -16.17 16.19 -11.24
C MET A 32 -17.62 16.66 -11.14
N PHE A 33 -18.53 15.90 -11.72
CA PHE A 33 -19.97 16.14 -11.74
C PHE A 33 -20.70 14.82 -11.98
N ASP A 34 -21.95 14.76 -11.56
CA ASP A 34 -22.81 13.59 -11.73
C ASP A 34 -23.33 13.57 -13.18
N MET A 35 -22.94 12.56 -13.96
CA MET A 35 -23.29 12.43 -15.39
C MET A 35 -24.58 11.65 -15.60
N ASP A 36 -25.02 10.82 -14.64
CA ASP A 36 -26.22 9.96 -14.76
C ASP A 36 -27.28 10.22 -13.66
N ASN A 37 -27.13 11.31 -12.91
CA ASN A 37 -27.99 11.77 -11.82
C ASN A 37 -28.20 10.74 -10.71
N ASP A 38 -27.31 9.76 -10.53
CA ASP A 38 -27.44 8.73 -9.51
C ASP A 38 -27.15 9.23 -8.07
N GLY A 39 -26.69 10.48 -7.93
CA GLY A 39 -26.34 11.11 -6.66
C GLY A 39 -24.84 11.10 -6.34
N TYR A 40 -24.03 10.44 -7.16
CA TYR A 40 -22.59 10.33 -7.01
C TYR A 40 -21.89 11.11 -8.12
N ARG A 41 -20.75 11.71 -7.78
CA ARG A 41 -19.99 12.47 -8.78
C ARG A 41 -19.06 11.55 -9.55
N ASP A 42 -19.22 11.61 -10.86
CA ASP A 42 -18.36 11.01 -11.85
C ASP A 42 -17.20 11.94 -12.21
N ILE A 43 -16.29 11.45 -13.06
CA ILE A 43 -15.10 12.19 -13.48
C ILE A 43 -14.98 12.20 -15.00
N PHE A 44 -14.98 13.39 -15.60
CA PHE A 44 -14.68 13.55 -17.02
C PHE A 44 -13.28 14.13 -17.22
N VAL A 45 -12.50 13.56 -18.15
CA VAL A 45 -11.13 13.99 -18.45
C VAL A 45 -10.96 14.25 -19.95
N THR A 46 -10.63 15.50 -20.31
CA THR A 46 -10.21 15.84 -21.67
C THR A 46 -8.76 15.46 -21.94
N ASN A 47 -8.50 14.99 -23.15
CA ASN A 47 -7.23 14.44 -23.56
C ASN A 47 -6.78 14.83 -24.96
N GLY A 48 -5.47 14.64 -25.17
CA GLY A 48 -4.80 14.72 -26.46
C GLY A 48 -3.97 15.99 -26.61
N ILE A 49 -2.94 15.91 -27.43
CA ILE A 49 -2.06 17.03 -27.75
C ILE A 49 -1.85 17.11 -29.25
N ASN A 50 -1.80 18.33 -29.80
CA ASN A 50 -1.66 18.53 -31.24
C ASN A 50 -0.30 18.08 -31.80
N HIS A 51 0.75 18.04 -30.99
CA HIS A 51 2.05 17.48 -31.35
C HIS A 51 2.64 16.82 -30.11
N ASP A 52 2.87 15.51 -30.16
CA ASP A 52 3.41 14.77 -29.02
C ASP A 52 4.93 14.99 -28.93
N LEU A 53 5.30 15.77 -27.91
CA LEU A 53 6.66 16.17 -27.59
C LEU A 53 7.41 15.05 -26.83
N THR A 54 6.67 14.06 -26.32
CA THR A 54 7.17 13.00 -25.44
C THR A 54 7.42 11.68 -26.15
N ASP A 55 7.10 11.60 -27.44
CA ASP A 55 7.46 10.46 -28.28
C ASP A 55 8.98 10.21 -28.24
N LEU A 56 9.37 9.09 -27.63
CA LEU A 56 10.76 8.76 -27.37
C LEU A 56 11.55 8.53 -28.66
N ASP A 57 10.91 8.06 -29.74
CA ASP A 57 11.59 7.86 -31.02
C ASP A 57 11.89 9.21 -31.70
N PHE A 58 10.97 10.18 -31.61
CA PHE A 58 11.19 11.54 -32.06
C PHE A 58 12.33 12.21 -31.28
N VAL A 59 12.32 12.09 -29.94
CA VAL A 59 13.36 12.66 -29.08
C VAL A 59 14.73 12.03 -29.37
N ASP A 60 14.81 10.70 -29.43
CA ASP A 60 16.06 9.96 -29.62
C ASP A 60 16.69 10.22 -31.01
N PHE A 61 15.88 10.18 -32.08
CA PHE A 61 16.39 10.20 -33.46
C PHE A 61 16.38 11.57 -34.12
N PHE A 62 15.40 12.42 -33.84
CA PHE A 62 15.25 13.71 -34.55
C PHE A 62 15.73 14.88 -33.71
N ALA A 63 15.29 15.01 -32.46
CA ALA A 63 15.65 16.17 -31.64
C ALA A 63 17.16 16.24 -31.35
N ASN A 64 17.78 15.11 -31.00
CA ASN A 64 19.22 15.05 -30.71
C ASN A 64 20.10 15.35 -31.93
N GLU A 65 19.75 14.83 -33.12
CA GLU A 65 20.51 15.07 -34.35
C GLU A 65 20.47 16.55 -34.72
N ILE A 66 19.28 17.17 -34.64
CA ILE A 66 19.09 18.60 -34.94
C ILE A 66 19.82 19.48 -33.92
N ILE A 67 19.76 19.15 -32.62
CA ILE A 67 20.50 19.88 -31.58
C ILE A 67 22.01 19.77 -31.79
N GLN A 68 22.52 18.58 -32.12
CA GLN A 68 23.94 18.37 -32.44
C GLN A 68 24.35 19.14 -33.70
N ASP A 69 23.58 19.10 -34.77
CA ASP A 69 23.86 19.82 -36.01
C ASP A 69 23.81 21.34 -35.81
N MET A 70 22.85 21.86 -35.03
CA MET A 70 22.81 23.28 -34.66
C MET A 70 24.05 23.68 -33.85
N ALA A 71 24.51 22.82 -32.92
CA ALA A 71 25.72 23.05 -32.13
C ALA A 71 27.00 23.01 -32.98
N LEU A 72 27.08 22.11 -33.97
CA LEU A 72 28.23 21.94 -34.86
C LEU A 72 28.31 22.99 -35.95
N THR A 73 27.17 23.39 -36.52
CA THR A 73 27.11 24.30 -37.68
C THR A 73 26.87 25.76 -37.30
N GLY A 74 26.35 26.02 -36.10
CA GLY A 74 25.94 27.35 -35.64
C GLY A 74 24.73 27.93 -36.39
N ARG A 75 24.09 27.15 -37.27
CA ARG A 75 22.87 27.55 -37.99
C ARG A 75 21.66 27.06 -37.21
N LYS A 76 20.74 27.98 -36.90
CA LYS A 76 19.43 27.60 -36.35
C LYS A 76 18.57 27.02 -37.47
N GLU A 77 18.13 25.77 -37.33
CA GLU A 77 17.07 25.24 -38.19
C GLU A 77 15.74 25.95 -37.91
N ALA A 78 14.86 25.98 -38.91
CA ALA A 78 13.53 26.55 -38.73
C ALA A 78 12.71 25.63 -37.80
N ILE A 79 12.26 26.17 -36.67
CA ILE A 79 11.47 25.45 -35.65
C ILE A 79 10.29 24.70 -36.27
N ASP A 80 9.65 25.28 -37.29
CA ASP A 80 8.52 24.68 -38.00
C ASP A 80 8.86 23.31 -38.62
N SER A 81 10.09 23.11 -39.13
CA SER A 81 10.52 21.83 -39.71
C SER A 81 10.72 20.70 -38.69
N ILE A 82 10.83 21.06 -37.41
CA ILE A 82 10.91 20.15 -36.28
C ILE A 82 9.50 19.78 -35.83
N ILE A 83 8.61 20.78 -35.72
CA ILE A 83 7.20 20.62 -35.33
C ILE A 83 6.45 19.73 -36.34
N ASP A 84 6.69 19.91 -37.64
CA ASP A 84 6.03 19.13 -38.70
C ASP A 84 6.37 17.62 -38.66
N LYS A 85 7.44 17.23 -37.95
CA LYS A 85 7.83 15.82 -37.78
C LYS A 85 7.28 15.21 -36.49
N MET A 86 6.71 16.01 -35.59
CA MET A 86 6.12 15.51 -34.35
C MET A 86 4.81 14.76 -34.66
N PRO A 87 4.60 13.57 -34.08
CA PRO A 87 3.38 12.82 -34.32
C PRO A 87 2.16 13.57 -33.78
N VAL A 88 1.04 13.42 -34.49
CA VAL A 88 -0.27 13.98 -34.14
C VAL A 88 -1.24 12.82 -34.06
N VAL A 89 -1.61 12.43 -32.84
CA VAL A 89 -2.47 11.28 -32.58
C VAL A 89 -3.67 11.75 -31.75
N PRO A 90 -4.86 11.89 -32.35
CA PRO A 90 -6.09 12.09 -31.59
C PRO A 90 -6.35 10.89 -30.69
N ILE A 91 -6.72 11.15 -29.44
CA ILE A 91 -7.00 10.11 -28.44
C ILE A 91 -8.39 10.35 -27.80
N PRO A 92 -9.09 9.30 -27.36
CA PRO A 92 -10.34 9.43 -26.63
C PRO A 92 -10.19 10.23 -25.32
N ASN A 93 -11.28 10.90 -24.95
CA ASN A 93 -11.49 11.38 -23.59
C ASN A 93 -11.92 10.23 -22.68
N TYR A 94 -11.87 10.45 -21.38
CA TYR A 94 -12.35 9.49 -20.38
C TYR A 94 -13.58 10.04 -19.66
N ALA A 95 -14.54 9.16 -19.37
CA ALA A 95 -15.72 9.46 -18.59
C ALA A 95 -15.90 8.34 -17.58
N PHE A 96 -15.56 8.61 -16.34
CA PHE A 96 -15.45 7.63 -15.27
C PHE A 96 -16.69 7.67 -14.39
N ARG A 97 -17.50 6.62 -14.42
CA ARG A 97 -18.65 6.47 -13.52
C ARG A 97 -18.17 6.06 -12.13
N ASN A 98 -18.71 6.67 -11.10
CA ASN A 98 -18.44 6.31 -9.71
C ASN A 98 -19.15 5.00 -9.34
N ASN A 99 -18.42 4.00 -8.87
CA ASN A 99 -19.00 2.70 -8.48
C ASN A 99 -19.42 2.63 -7.00
N HIS A 100 -19.35 3.76 -6.29
CA HIS A 100 -19.76 3.94 -4.88
C HIS A 100 -18.86 3.21 -3.85
N ASP A 101 -17.73 2.67 -4.30
CA ASP A 101 -16.79 1.87 -3.50
C ASP A 101 -15.33 2.38 -3.60
N LEU A 102 -15.17 3.65 -3.99
CA LEU A 102 -13.92 4.33 -4.34
C LEU A 102 -13.32 3.93 -5.70
N THR A 103 -13.95 3.01 -6.44
CA THR A 103 -13.54 2.66 -7.81
C THR A 103 -14.38 3.37 -8.86
N PHE A 104 -13.85 3.40 -10.09
CA PHE A 104 -14.52 4.00 -11.21
C PHE A 104 -14.38 3.16 -12.49
N ASP A 105 -15.45 3.11 -13.27
CA ASP A 105 -15.46 2.46 -14.58
C ASP A 105 -15.36 3.50 -15.71
N ASN A 106 -14.51 3.26 -16.70
CA ASN A 106 -14.46 4.14 -17.88
C ASN A 106 -15.62 3.84 -18.84
N MET A 107 -16.65 4.68 -18.79
CA MET A 107 -17.87 4.64 -19.58
C MET A 107 -17.79 5.48 -20.86
N ALA A 108 -16.61 6.00 -21.24
CA ALA A 108 -16.49 6.93 -22.37
C ALA A 108 -17.10 6.38 -23.67
N GLU A 109 -16.89 5.11 -24.01
CA GLU A 109 -17.49 4.52 -25.21
C GLU A 109 -19.01 4.37 -25.08
N GLU A 110 -19.47 3.84 -23.95
CA GLU A 110 -20.90 3.55 -23.69
C GLU A 110 -21.76 4.82 -23.65
N TRP A 111 -21.21 5.91 -23.10
CA TRP A 111 -21.86 7.23 -23.06
C TRP A 111 -21.61 8.07 -24.31
N GLY A 112 -20.90 7.54 -25.31
CA GLY A 112 -20.64 8.23 -26.57
C GLY A 112 -19.64 9.39 -26.48
N LEU A 113 -18.87 9.45 -25.40
CA LEU A 113 -17.82 10.45 -25.11
C LEU A 113 -16.42 10.01 -25.58
N GLY A 114 -16.27 8.78 -26.08
CA GLY A 114 -15.01 8.16 -26.49
C GLY A 114 -14.50 8.54 -27.88
N VAL A 115 -15.09 9.55 -28.54
CA VAL A 115 -14.65 9.99 -29.88
C VAL A 115 -13.22 10.56 -29.77
N PRO A 116 -12.23 9.98 -30.48
CA PRO A 116 -10.86 10.49 -30.42
C PRO A 116 -10.77 11.94 -30.90
N SER A 117 -10.13 12.79 -30.11
CA SER A 117 -9.91 14.19 -30.46
C SER A 117 -8.60 14.72 -29.83
N MET A 118 -8.38 16.02 -29.96
CA MET A 118 -7.33 16.74 -29.24
C MET A 118 -8.04 17.82 -28.44
N SER A 119 -8.60 17.44 -27.29
CA SER A 119 -9.41 18.33 -26.49
C SER A 119 -8.64 18.90 -25.31
N ASN A 120 -8.93 20.15 -24.95
CA ASN A 120 -8.24 20.80 -23.84
C ASN A 120 -9.22 21.31 -22.79
N GLY A 121 -10.11 22.23 -23.15
CA GLY A 121 -11.15 22.77 -22.27
C GLY A 121 -12.43 21.95 -22.35
N ALA A 122 -13.14 21.86 -21.23
CA ALA A 122 -14.49 21.32 -21.17
C ALA A 122 -15.31 22.05 -20.10
N ALA A 123 -16.61 22.17 -20.34
CA ALA A 123 -17.54 22.76 -19.39
C ALA A 123 -18.85 21.98 -19.35
N TYR A 124 -19.38 21.75 -18.15
CA TYR A 124 -20.70 21.17 -17.96
C TYR A 124 -21.73 22.20 -17.48
N GLY A 125 -22.99 21.93 -17.76
CA GLY A 125 -24.13 22.76 -17.35
C GLY A 125 -25.43 22.19 -17.91
N ASP A 126 -26.55 22.50 -17.27
CA ASP A 126 -27.88 22.05 -17.72
C ASP A 126 -28.41 23.10 -18.73
N LEU A 127 -28.15 22.87 -20.02
CA LEU A 127 -28.31 23.86 -21.09
C LEU A 127 -29.76 24.00 -21.54
N ASP A 128 -30.54 22.93 -21.49
CA ASP A 128 -31.96 22.92 -21.86
C ASP A 128 -32.92 23.01 -20.66
N ASN A 129 -32.40 22.99 -19.43
CA ASN A 129 -33.12 23.15 -18.15
C ASN A 129 -34.02 21.95 -17.81
N ASP A 130 -33.60 20.73 -18.15
CA ASP A 130 -34.34 19.50 -17.83
C ASP A 130 -33.82 18.75 -16.57
N GLY A 131 -32.67 19.18 -16.04
CA GLY A 131 -32.12 18.73 -14.77
C GLY A 131 -31.03 17.68 -14.86
N ASP A 132 -30.56 17.31 -16.05
CA ASP A 132 -29.27 16.64 -16.21
C ASP A 132 -28.21 17.60 -16.77
N LEU A 133 -26.93 17.24 -16.57
CA LEU A 133 -25.82 18.11 -16.94
C LEU A 133 -25.28 17.73 -18.32
N ASP A 134 -25.43 18.66 -19.27
CA ASP A 134 -24.82 18.59 -20.60
C ASP A 134 -23.32 18.89 -20.55
N LEU A 135 -22.61 18.55 -21.62
CA LEU A 135 -21.15 18.74 -21.72
C LEU A 135 -20.75 19.45 -23.03
N VAL A 136 -19.92 20.47 -22.91
CA VAL A 136 -19.29 21.17 -24.03
C VAL A 136 -17.79 20.93 -23.99
N ILE A 137 -17.20 20.47 -25.10
CA ILE A 137 -15.77 20.17 -25.22
C ILE A 137 -15.14 21.05 -26.29
N ASN A 138 -14.04 21.72 -25.94
CA ASN A 138 -13.23 22.47 -26.88
C ASN A 138 -12.15 21.58 -27.50
N ASN A 139 -12.17 21.44 -28.82
CA ASN A 139 -11.22 20.65 -29.59
C ASN A 139 -10.21 21.57 -30.30
N VAL A 140 -8.92 21.28 -30.18
CA VAL A 140 -7.83 22.01 -30.82
C VAL A 140 -7.94 21.85 -32.33
N ASN A 141 -7.93 22.97 -33.06
CA ASN A 141 -8.02 23.04 -34.52
C ASN A 141 -9.28 22.35 -35.12
N ALA A 142 -10.32 22.16 -34.33
CA ALA A 142 -11.59 21.55 -34.74
C ALA A 142 -12.80 22.29 -34.14
N GLU A 143 -13.99 21.93 -34.57
CA GLU A 143 -15.23 22.47 -33.99
C GLU A 143 -15.41 21.96 -32.55
N ALA A 144 -16.06 22.77 -31.71
CA ALA A 144 -16.42 22.35 -30.36
C ALA A 144 -17.52 21.28 -30.40
N SER A 145 -17.41 20.28 -29.53
CA SER A 145 -18.44 19.26 -29.37
C SER A 145 -19.45 19.69 -28.30
N VAL A 146 -20.74 19.47 -28.56
CA VAL A 146 -21.82 19.70 -27.59
C VAL A 146 -22.58 18.39 -27.42
N TYR A 147 -22.57 17.85 -26.22
CA TYR A 147 -23.24 16.61 -25.85
C TYR A 147 -24.48 16.97 -25.04
N ARG A 148 -25.63 16.54 -25.56
CA ARG A 148 -26.89 16.59 -24.81
C ARG A 148 -26.96 15.36 -23.91
N ASN A 149 -27.04 15.57 -22.61
CA ASN A 149 -27.34 14.49 -21.68
C ASN A 149 -28.85 14.16 -21.81
N ASN A 150 -29.19 12.88 -21.77
CA ASN A 150 -30.60 12.44 -21.89
C ASN A 150 -30.96 11.48 -20.76
N THR A 151 -30.28 11.63 -19.62
CA THR A 151 -30.47 10.79 -18.45
C THR A 151 -31.90 10.91 -17.97
N ARG A 152 -32.46 12.13 -17.94
CA ARG A 152 -33.84 12.38 -17.51
C ARG A 152 -34.91 11.74 -18.40
N GLU A 153 -34.61 11.45 -19.67
CA GLU A 153 -35.50 10.67 -20.53
C GLU A 153 -35.25 9.16 -20.48
N GLN A 154 -34.13 8.72 -19.90
CA GLN A 154 -33.71 7.31 -19.86
C GLN A 154 -33.86 6.65 -18.48
N THR A 155 -33.85 7.44 -17.41
CA THR A 155 -33.92 6.97 -16.02
C THR A 155 -35.02 7.71 -15.26
N ASP A 156 -35.39 7.17 -14.10
CA ASP A 156 -36.29 7.83 -13.14
C ASP A 156 -35.50 8.66 -12.10
N ASN A 157 -34.21 8.90 -12.33
CA ASN A 157 -33.32 9.57 -11.37
C ASN A 157 -33.71 11.03 -11.18
N ASN A 158 -33.85 11.44 -9.94
CA ASN A 158 -34.27 12.77 -9.52
C ASN A 158 -33.09 13.76 -9.48
N PHE A 159 -33.40 15.05 -9.40
CA PHE A 159 -32.39 16.11 -9.27
C PHE A 159 -32.85 17.27 -8.39
N ILE A 160 -31.93 18.12 -7.96
CA ILE A 160 -32.23 19.45 -7.44
C ILE A 160 -31.27 20.48 -8.06
N LYS A 161 -31.81 21.61 -8.55
CA LYS A 161 -31.00 22.72 -9.08
C LYS A 161 -31.03 23.92 -8.13
N LEU A 162 -29.88 24.34 -7.64
CA LEU A 162 -29.73 25.49 -6.76
C LEU A 162 -29.12 26.68 -7.52
N LYS A 163 -29.79 27.84 -7.46
CA LYS A 163 -29.30 29.11 -8.01
C LYS A 163 -29.09 30.10 -6.87
N PHE A 164 -27.96 30.79 -6.88
CA PHE A 164 -27.57 31.67 -5.78
C PHE A 164 -27.52 33.14 -6.22
N LYS A 165 -28.13 34.03 -5.43
CA LYS A 165 -28.02 35.48 -5.60
C LYS A 165 -27.19 36.06 -4.45
N GLY A 166 -26.00 36.54 -4.78
CA GLY A 166 -25.09 37.16 -3.81
C GLY A 166 -25.23 38.67 -3.73
N VAL A 167 -24.49 39.26 -2.79
CA VAL A 167 -24.50 40.73 -2.57
C VAL A 167 -23.26 41.42 -3.14
N GLY A 168 -23.39 42.72 -3.41
CA GLY A 168 -22.26 43.59 -3.76
C GLY A 168 -21.58 43.20 -5.08
N LYS A 169 -20.26 42.95 -5.03
CA LYS A 169 -19.45 42.62 -6.22
C LYS A 169 -19.48 41.13 -6.60
N ASN A 170 -20.17 40.29 -5.82
CA ASN A 170 -20.30 38.86 -6.07
C ASN A 170 -21.77 38.50 -6.33
N PRO A 171 -22.38 38.93 -7.46
CA PRO A 171 -23.81 38.77 -7.71
C PRO A 171 -24.26 37.30 -7.82
N TYR A 172 -23.34 36.38 -8.10
CA TYR A 172 -23.60 34.94 -8.20
C TYR A 172 -23.26 34.17 -6.93
N ALA A 173 -22.85 34.85 -5.86
CA ALA A 173 -22.42 34.24 -4.60
C ALA A 173 -21.36 33.12 -4.77
N VAL A 174 -20.39 33.31 -5.67
CA VAL A 174 -19.24 32.38 -5.84
C VAL A 174 -18.54 32.16 -4.50
N GLY A 175 -18.23 30.91 -4.17
CA GLY A 175 -17.74 30.48 -2.85
C GLY A 175 -18.85 30.06 -1.88
N THR A 176 -20.12 30.00 -2.33
CA THR A 176 -21.20 29.40 -1.53
C THR A 176 -20.94 27.91 -1.40
N ARG A 177 -20.99 27.41 -0.16
CA ARG A 177 -20.93 25.98 0.16
C ARG A 177 -22.30 25.51 0.59
N ILE A 178 -22.69 24.31 0.18
CA ILE A 178 -23.86 23.64 0.71
C ILE A 178 -23.47 22.40 1.51
N LYS A 179 -24.30 22.06 2.49
CA LYS A 179 -24.39 20.70 3.06
C LYS A 179 -25.84 20.26 2.93
N MET A 180 -26.09 19.22 2.17
CA MET A 180 -27.42 18.69 1.91
C MET A 180 -27.53 17.29 2.53
N TYR A 181 -28.61 17.05 3.25
CA TYR A 181 -28.89 15.80 3.95
C TYR A 181 -30.18 15.21 3.37
N TYR A 182 -30.12 13.96 2.95
CA TYR A 182 -31.25 13.18 2.43
C TYR A 182 -30.95 11.71 2.65
N GLY A 183 -31.93 10.94 3.14
CA GLY A 183 -31.69 9.54 3.49
C GLY A 183 -30.51 9.40 4.46
N ASP A 184 -29.55 8.54 4.10
CA ASP A 184 -28.29 8.35 4.84
C ASP A 184 -27.11 9.14 4.22
N HIS A 185 -27.39 10.01 3.23
CA HIS A 185 -26.39 10.73 2.46
C HIS A 185 -26.17 12.15 2.95
N ILE A 186 -24.90 12.58 2.86
CA ILE A 186 -24.50 13.96 3.09
C ILE A 186 -23.70 14.45 1.89
N VAL A 187 -24.27 15.38 1.12
CA VAL A 187 -23.58 16.02 -0.01
C VAL A 187 -23.01 17.36 0.41
N MET A 188 -21.72 17.56 0.16
CA MET A 188 -21.05 18.84 0.32
C MET A 188 -20.48 19.30 -1.02
N GLN A 189 -20.89 20.49 -1.46
CA GLN A 189 -20.42 21.08 -2.70
C GLN A 189 -20.20 22.58 -2.56
N GLU A 190 -19.17 23.08 -3.22
CA GLU A 190 -18.83 24.49 -3.28
C GLU A 190 -18.96 25.04 -4.69
N LEU A 191 -19.62 26.21 -4.81
CA LEU A 191 -19.76 26.92 -6.07
C LEU A 191 -18.44 27.59 -6.46
N ILE A 192 -17.62 26.86 -7.21
CA ILE A 192 -16.40 27.34 -7.87
C ILE A 192 -16.51 26.97 -9.35
N PRO A 193 -16.97 27.89 -10.22
CA PRO A 193 -17.24 27.58 -11.62
C PRO A 193 -15.97 27.48 -12.48
N SER A 194 -14.85 28.05 -12.04
CA SER A 194 -13.56 28.00 -12.76
C SER A 194 -12.79 26.70 -12.46
N ARG A 195 -13.03 25.67 -13.28
CA ARG A 195 -12.38 24.35 -13.23
C ARG A 195 -11.99 23.92 -14.64
N GLY A 196 -10.99 23.05 -14.78
CA GLY A 196 -10.45 22.63 -16.08
C GLY A 196 -9.62 23.70 -16.79
N PHE A 197 -8.90 23.30 -17.84
CA PHE A 197 -8.05 24.18 -18.62
C PHE A 197 -8.90 25.20 -19.40
N GLN A 198 -8.67 26.51 -19.15
CA GLN A 198 -9.35 27.62 -19.83
C GLN A 198 -10.89 27.52 -19.83
N SER A 199 -11.48 26.93 -18.80
CA SER A 199 -12.91 26.58 -18.76
C SER A 199 -13.65 27.20 -17.57
N SER A 200 -14.98 27.32 -17.71
CA SER A 200 -15.89 27.77 -16.64
C SER A 200 -17.24 27.07 -16.78
N MET A 201 -17.83 26.65 -15.67
CA MET A 201 -19.10 25.90 -15.61
C MET A 201 -20.29 26.84 -15.45
N GLU A 202 -21.51 26.28 -15.53
CA GLU A 202 -22.72 26.97 -15.07
C GLU A 202 -22.56 27.43 -13.59
N TYR A 203 -23.13 28.59 -13.26
CA TYR A 203 -23.16 29.10 -11.88
C TYR A 203 -24.29 28.47 -11.03
N GLY A 204 -25.20 27.72 -11.66
CA GLY A 204 -26.16 26.87 -10.98
C GLY A 204 -25.50 25.58 -10.49
N MET A 205 -26.02 25.03 -9.40
CA MET A 205 -25.55 23.76 -8.85
C MET A 205 -26.67 22.73 -9.03
N THR A 206 -26.54 21.88 -10.04
CA THR A 206 -27.41 20.71 -10.24
C THR A 206 -26.78 19.53 -9.52
N ILE A 207 -27.59 18.82 -8.73
CA ILE A 207 -27.18 17.66 -7.94
C ILE A 207 -28.18 16.55 -8.26
N GLY A 208 -27.68 15.40 -8.73
CA GLY A 208 -28.49 14.20 -8.86
C GLY A 208 -28.89 13.67 -7.49
N MET A 209 -30.03 13.01 -7.44
CA MET A 209 -30.63 12.49 -6.21
C MET A 209 -30.94 10.99 -6.34
N GLY A 210 -30.54 10.34 -7.44
CA GLY A 210 -30.88 8.95 -7.72
C GLY A 210 -32.39 8.72 -7.57
N SER A 211 -32.77 7.68 -6.83
CA SER A 211 -34.17 7.39 -6.55
C SER A 211 -34.79 8.23 -5.42
N ASP A 212 -34.01 9.01 -4.67
CA ASP A 212 -34.51 9.78 -3.53
C ASP A 212 -35.43 10.91 -3.99
N ASP A 213 -36.59 11.03 -3.34
CA ASP A 213 -37.64 11.98 -3.71
C ASP A 213 -37.76 13.17 -2.74
N LYS A 214 -36.94 13.18 -1.68
CA LYS A 214 -37.03 14.19 -0.63
C LYS A 214 -35.67 14.55 -0.04
N ILE A 215 -35.50 15.84 0.25
CA ILE A 215 -34.33 16.38 0.96
C ILE A 215 -34.77 16.78 2.37
N ASP A 216 -34.14 16.19 3.38
CA ASP A 216 -34.45 16.46 4.78
C ASP A 216 -34.02 17.86 5.18
N SER A 217 -32.78 18.24 4.85
CA SER A 217 -32.32 19.61 5.08
C SER A 217 -31.21 20.08 4.14
N LEU A 218 -31.26 21.36 3.81
CA LEU A 218 -30.24 22.06 3.02
C LEU A 218 -29.65 23.21 3.85
N HIS A 219 -28.36 23.09 4.14
CA HIS A 219 -27.58 24.09 4.83
C HIS A 219 -26.75 24.87 3.82
N VAL A 220 -26.95 26.19 3.75
CA VAL A 220 -26.26 27.07 2.79
C VAL A 220 -25.32 27.98 3.57
N ILE A 221 -24.03 27.89 3.28
CA ILE A 221 -22.96 28.66 3.90
C ILE A 221 -22.46 29.64 2.83
N TRP A 222 -22.85 30.89 2.97
CA TRP A 222 -22.55 31.95 2.03
C TRP A 222 -21.06 32.39 2.10
N PRO A 223 -20.52 33.07 1.07
CA PRO A 223 -19.10 33.41 0.99
C PRO A 223 -18.57 34.29 2.14
N ASP A 224 -19.46 35.00 2.84
CA ASP A 224 -19.15 35.85 4.00
C ASP A 224 -19.53 35.18 5.34
N ASN A 225 -19.65 33.85 5.35
CA ASN A 225 -20.08 33.01 6.46
C ASN A 225 -21.53 33.23 6.93
N ARG A 226 -22.34 34.04 6.24
CA ARG A 226 -23.79 34.01 6.48
C ARG A 226 -24.32 32.60 6.25
N PHE A 227 -25.42 32.26 6.92
CA PHE A 227 -25.98 30.92 6.93
C PHE A 227 -27.49 30.93 6.66
N SER A 228 -27.95 30.04 5.77
CA SER A 228 -29.37 29.72 5.57
C SER A 228 -29.62 28.24 5.80
N ARG A 229 -30.80 27.90 6.29
CA ARG A 229 -31.25 26.51 6.48
C ARG A 229 -32.66 26.36 5.93
N LEU A 230 -32.86 25.32 5.14
CA LEU A 230 -34.16 24.89 4.62
C LEU A 230 -34.36 23.42 5.00
N GLU A 231 -35.61 23.00 5.16
CA GLU A 231 -35.98 21.65 5.57
C GLU A 231 -37.12 21.14 4.70
N ASN A 232 -37.23 19.82 4.55
CA ASN A 232 -38.31 19.13 3.83
C ASN A 232 -38.52 19.69 2.41
N LEU A 233 -37.47 19.68 1.58
CA LEU A 233 -37.55 20.14 0.20
C LEU A 233 -37.91 18.98 -0.72
N GLU A 234 -38.80 19.25 -1.68
CA GLU A 234 -39.10 18.34 -2.79
C GLU A 234 -37.96 18.35 -3.81
N VAL A 235 -37.78 17.24 -4.54
CA VAL A 235 -36.84 17.16 -5.67
C VAL A 235 -37.47 17.64 -6.98
N ASN A 236 -36.73 17.53 -8.09
CA ASN A 236 -37.11 17.86 -9.47
C ASN A 236 -37.56 19.32 -9.64
N GLN A 237 -36.86 20.23 -8.97
CA GLN A 237 -37.15 21.66 -9.05
C GLN A 237 -35.88 22.52 -9.07
N THR A 238 -36.03 23.78 -9.46
CA THR A 238 -34.99 24.80 -9.33
C THR A 238 -35.32 25.74 -8.17
N LEU A 239 -34.44 25.81 -7.17
CA LEU A 239 -34.55 26.74 -6.04
C LEU A 239 -33.60 27.92 -6.24
N THR A 240 -34.13 29.14 -6.10
CA THR A 240 -33.31 30.37 -6.08
C THR A 240 -33.19 30.88 -4.66
N LEU A 241 -31.96 30.93 -4.15
CA LEU A 241 -31.62 31.30 -2.78
C LEU A 241 -30.92 32.67 -2.79
N ASN A 242 -31.29 33.57 -1.88
CA ASN A 242 -30.67 34.89 -1.77
C ASN A 242 -29.81 35.00 -0.50
N GLN A 243 -28.61 35.53 -0.64
CA GLN A 243 -27.69 35.74 0.48
C GLN A 243 -28.23 36.75 1.51
N GLU A 244 -29.11 37.66 1.09
CA GLU A 244 -29.79 38.62 1.99
C GLU A 244 -30.79 37.94 2.95
N ASP A 245 -31.32 36.76 2.58
CA ASP A 245 -32.28 36.02 3.39
C ASP A 245 -31.61 35.12 4.45
N ALA A 246 -30.29 35.23 4.62
CA ALA A 246 -29.55 34.45 5.59
C ALA A 246 -30.03 34.72 7.03
N VAL A 247 -30.20 33.65 7.79
CA VAL A 247 -30.78 33.65 9.14
C VAL A 247 -29.74 33.66 10.26
N GLY A 248 -28.45 33.54 9.92
CA GLY A 248 -27.39 33.53 10.92
C GLY A 248 -25.97 33.60 10.32
N ILE A 249 -24.98 33.28 11.15
CA ILE A 249 -23.59 33.11 10.77
C ILE A 249 -23.21 31.65 11.03
N TYR A 250 -22.64 30.99 10.03
CA TYR A 250 -22.13 29.65 10.14
C TYR A 250 -20.95 29.64 11.11
N LYS A 251 -21.03 28.76 12.10
CA LYS A 251 -19.91 28.40 12.97
C LYS A 251 -19.60 26.95 12.68
N PRO A 252 -18.36 26.61 12.25
CA PRO A 252 -17.95 25.23 12.15
C PRO A 252 -18.22 24.52 13.48
N LYS A 253 -18.86 23.35 13.42
CA LYS A 253 -18.91 22.49 14.59
C LYS A 253 -17.46 22.09 14.88
N GLN A 254 -16.96 22.35 16.09
CA GLN A 254 -15.73 21.69 16.53
C GLN A 254 -16.07 20.20 16.66
N SER A 255 -15.19 19.32 16.19
CA SER A 255 -15.36 17.90 16.46
C SER A 255 -15.36 17.73 17.98
N GLU A 256 -16.53 17.43 18.53
CA GLU A 256 -16.68 16.92 19.89
C GLU A 256 -16.48 15.42 19.73
N SER A 257 -15.23 14.97 19.61
CA SER A 257 -14.92 13.55 19.74
C SER A 257 -15.14 13.21 21.20
N ASP A 258 -16.23 12.52 21.50
CA ASP A 258 -16.63 12.25 22.88
C ASP A 258 -15.87 11.07 23.52
N GLU A 259 -15.13 10.23 22.76
CA GLU A 259 -14.08 9.29 23.22
C GLU A 259 -13.60 8.49 21.99
N SER A 260 -12.30 8.34 21.76
CA SER A 260 -11.75 7.48 20.70
C SER A 260 -11.45 6.07 21.22
N LEU A 261 -11.39 5.07 20.34
CA LEU A 261 -11.05 3.68 20.73
C LEU A 261 -9.59 3.56 21.23
N LEU A 262 -8.69 4.34 20.65
CA LEU A 262 -7.27 4.36 20.98
C LEU A 262 -6.81 5.79 21.30
N ASP A 263 -5.87 5.91 22.23
CA ASP A 263 -5.22 7.17 22.58
C ASP A 263 -3.70 7.09 22.37
N GLU A 264 -3.14 8.00 21.55
CA GLU A 264 -1.69 8.08 21.37
C GLU A 264 -1.00 8.54 22.66
N ILE A 265 -0.05 7.75 23.15
CA ILE A 265 0.81 8.11 24.28
C ILE A 265 2.01 8.91 23.75
N PRO A 266 2.36 10.05 24.37
CA PRO A 266 3.51 10.86 23.94
C PRO A 266 4.82 10.08 23.84
N ASN A 267 5.52 10.25 22.71
CA ASN A 267 6.72 9.47 22.34
C ASN A 267 8.02 10.30 22.34
N GLU A 268 8.08 11.47 22.99
CA GLU A 268 9.20 12.41 22.79
C GLU A 268 10.55 11.83 23.22
N ARG A 269 10.53 10.88 24.15
CA ARG A 269 11.72 10.20 24.69
C ARG A 269 12.17 9.01 23.85
N LEU A 270 11.38 8.56 22.87
CA LEU A 270 11.75 7.43 22.03
C LEU A 270 12.79 7.83 20.99
N ILE A 271 13.57 6.84 20.57
CA ILE A 271 14.66 7.01 19.62
C ILE A 271 14.09 6.74 18.22
N ALA A 272 14.37 7.64 17.28
CA ALA A 272 13.98 7.44 15.88
C ALA A 272 14.86 6.38 15.25
N HIS A 273 14.26 5.46 14.48
CA HIS A 273 15.02 4.66 13.52
C HIS A 273 15.59 5.59 12.44
N VAL A 274 16.82 5.34 11.98
CA VAL A 274 17.44 6.13 10.91
C VAL A 274 18.21 5.21 9.99
N GLU A 275 17.74 5.10 8.75
CA GLU A 275 18.39 4.30 7.72
C GLU A 275 19.68 4.90 7.21
N ASN A 276 20.52 4.03 6.67
CA ASN A 276 21.72 4.41 5.95
C ASN A 276 21.36 4.80 4.49
N PRO A 277 22.19 5.57 3.76
CA PRO A 277 21.87 6.04 2.41
C PRO A 277 22.24 5.05 1.28
N TYR A 278 22.34 3.74 1.57
CA TYR A 278 22.62 2.73 0.56
C TYR A 278 21.49 2.62 -0.46
N ASN A 279 21.85 2.26 -1.70
CA ASN A 279 20.93 2.20 -2.83
C ASN A 279 21.19 0.97 -3.68
N ASP A 280 20.36 -0.05 -3.49
CA ASP A 280 20.42 -1.35 -4.18
C ASP A 280 20.40 -1.21 -5.71
N PHE A 281 19.71 -0.21 -6.25
CA PHE A 281 19.59 0.00 -7.69
C PHE A 281 20.95 0.26 -8.39
N ASP A 282 21.98 0.66 -7.63
CA ASP A 282 23.33 0.86 -8.17
C ASP A 282 24.01 -0.47 -8.54
N TYR A 283 23.62 -1.58 -7.88
CA TYR A 283 24.10 -2.94 -8.20
C TYR A 283 23.05 -3.74 -8.96
N GLU A 284 21.81 -3.75 -8.48
CA GLU A 284 20.69 -4.50 -9.05
C GLU A 284 19.79 -3.56 -9.87
N GLY A 285 20.28 -3.11 -11.01
CA GLY A 285 19.66 -2.02 -11.76
C GLY A 285 18.25 -2.29 -12.31
N LEU A 286 17.70 -3.51 -12.22
CA LEU A 286 16.37 -3.88 -12.70
C LEU A 286 15.37 -4.26 -11.59
N ILE A 287 15.74 -4.19 -10.32
CA ILE A 287 14.74 -4.38 -9.25
C ILE A 287 13.85 -3.13 -9.15
N HIS A 288 12.68 -3.27 -8.51
CA HIS A 288 11.68 -2.19 -8.42
C HIS A 288 11.68 -1.48 -7.07
N LYS A 289 12.17 -2.14 -6.02
CA LYS A 289 12.22 -1.62 -4.65
C LYS A 289 13.56 -1.91 -3.97
N LEU A 290 13.90 -1.19 -2.91
CA LEU A 290 15.06 -1.48 -2.06
C LEU A 290 14.75 -2.62 -1.08
N LEU A 291 15.76 -3.44 -0.79
CA LEU A 291 15.77 -4.53 0.19
C LEU A 291 16.70 -4.24 1.36
N SER A 292 17.55 -3.22 1.28
CA SER A 292 18.48 -2.84 2.35
C SER A 292 17.85 -2.03 3.49
N GLN A 293 16.52 -2.00 3.59
CA GLN A 293 15.78 -1.16 4.56
C GLN A 293 14.58 -1.93 5.12
N GLU A 294 14.82 -3.16 5.59
CA GLU A 294 13.77 -4.06 6.09
C GLU A 294 13.51 -3.86 7.60
N GLY A 295 14.44 -3.22 8.32
CA GLY A 295 14.26 -2.87 9.74
C GLY A 295 13.30 -1.69 9.97
N PRO A 296 13.05 -1.33 11.25
CA PRO A 296 13.64 -1.92 12.46
C PRO A 296 13.00 -3.24 12.88
N ALA A 297 13.80 -4.17 13.42
CA ALA A 297 13.28 -5.35 14.13
C ALA A 297 12.46 -4.99 15.39
N LEU A 298 11.55 -5.86 15.81
CA LEU A 298 10.73 -5.70 17.02
C LEU A 298 10.56 -7.03 17.78
N ALA A 299 10.83 -7.02 19.09
CA ALA A 299 10.49 -8.12 20.01
C ALA A 299 9.89 -7.57 21.32
N ILE A 300 9.01 -8.34 21.95
CA ILE A 300 8.28 -7.95 23.18
C ILE A 300 8.40 -9.06 24.19
N GLY A 301 8.68 -8.71 25.46
CA GLY A 301 8.78 -9.66 26.57
C GLY A 301 9.26 -8.98 27.85
N ASP A 302 8.92 -9.52 29.01
CA ASP A 302 9.37 -8.99 30.31
C ASP A 302 10.84 -9.38 30.56
N VAL A 303 11.78 -8.52 30.13
CA VAL A 303 13.22 -8.82 30.21
C VAL A 303 13.80 -8.55 31.60
N ASN A 304 13.02 -8.03 32.53
CA ASN A 304 13.50 -7.63 33.87
C ASN A 304 12.70 -8.23 35.04
N GLY A 305 11.66 -9.01 34.74
CA GLY A 305 10.85 -9.77 35.70
C GLY A 305 9.95 -8.92 36.59
N ASP A 306 9.58 -7.69 36.19
CA ASP A 306 8.73 -6.80 36.99
C ASP A 306 7.22 -6.93 36.71
N GLY A 307 6.87 -7.79 35.75
CA GLY A 307 5.53 -8.08 35.26
C GLY A 307 5.07 -7.14 34.16
N HIS A 308 5.91 -6.21 33.69
CA HIS A 308 5.61 -5.35 32.55
C HIS A 308 6.34 -5.86 31.31
N GLU A 309 5.62 -6.02 30.19
CA GLU A 309 6.28 -6.42 28.95
C GLU A 309 7.12 -5.25 28.40
N ASP A 310 8.41 -5.51 28.21
CA ASP A 310 9.37 -4.57 27.66
C ASP A 310 9.49 -4.77 26.14
N ILE A 311 10.12 -3.81 25.46
CA ILE A 311 10.15 -3.77 24.00
C ILE A 311 11.58 -3.61 23.50
N PHE A 312 12.07 -4.56 22.72
CA PHE A 312 13.31 -4.40 21.93
C PHE A 312 12.98 -3.80 20.56
N VAL A 313 13.72 -2.77 20.15
CA VAL A 313 13.69 -2.25 18.78
C VAL A 313 15.11 -2.29 18.21
N GLY A 314 15.23 -3.00 17.10
CA GLY A 314 16.43 -3.09 16.28
C GLY A 314 16.77 -1.77 15.61
N ALA A 315 18.02 -1.63 15.17
CA ALA A 315 18.47 -0.44 14.46
C ALA A 315 19.15 -0.78 13.12
N ALA A 316 19.13 0.19 12.21
CA ALA A 316 19.91 0.15 10.98
C ALA A 316 21.42 0.23 11.26
N ALA A 317 22.20 -0.21 10.27
CA ALA A 317 23.66 -0.14 10.35
C ALA A 317 24.14 1.30 10.62
N GLY A 318 24.92 1.46 11.67
CA GLY A 318 25.47 2.72 12.17
C GLY A 318 24.74 3.28 13.41
N GLN A 319 23.64 2.65 13.83
CA GLN A 319 22.85 3.02 14.99
C GLN A 319 22.76 1.87 16.01
N ALA A 320 22.71 2.19 17.31
CA ALA A 320 22.53 1.18 18.36
C ALA A 320 21.04 0.87 18.55
N SER A 321 20.72 -0.41 18.67
CA SER A 321 19.42 -0.93 19.10
C SER A 321 19.09 -0.48 20.53
N ALA A 322 17.82 -0.53 20.91
CA ALA A 322 17.36 -0.10 22.22
C ALA A 322 16.32 -1.06 22.82
N ILE A 323 16.40 -1.23 24.13
CA ILE A 323 15.35 -1.80 24.95
C ILE A 323 14.53 -0.65 25.53
N TYR A 324 13.21 -0.75 25.49
CA TYR A 324 12.30 0.20 26.11
C TYR A 324 11.65 -0.46 27.30
N LEU A 325 12.09 -0.05 28.49
CA LEU A 325 11.59 -0.60 29.74
C LEU A 325 10.22 0.01 30.06
N HIS A 326 9.22 -0.83 30.25
CA HIS A 326 7.84 -0.45 30.53
C HIS A 326 7.64 -0.15 32.01
N GLN A 327 7.27 1.09 32.31
CA GLN A 327 7.08 1.59 33.68
C GLN A 327 5.60 1.51 34.13
N GLY A 328 4.78 0.72 33.42
CA GLY A 328 3.33 0.63 33.58
C GLY A 328 2.51 1.70 32.84
N ASN A 329 1.25 1.39 32.54
CA ASN A 329 0.29 2.28 31.87
C ASN A 329 0.86 2.91 30.57
N GLY A 330 1.44 2.06 29.71
CA GLY A 330 2.07 2.42 28.43
C GLY A 330 3.30 3.34 28.49
N LYS A 331 3.80 3.72 29.67
CA LYS A 331 4.96 4.62 29.79
C LYS A 331 6.26 3.84 29.65
N ILE A 332 6.98 4.03 28.56
CA ILE A 332 8.24 3.33 28.32
C ILE A 332 9.46 4.25 28.42
N ARG A 333 10.62 3.69 28.78
CA ARG A 333 11.89 4.41 28.90
C ARG A 333 13.00 3.69 28.13
N PRO A 334 13.67 4.34 27.15
CA PRO A 334 14.77 3.72 26.44
C PRO A 334 15.95 3.40 27.38
N PHE A 335 16.59 2.27 27.09
CA PHE A 335 17.79 1.74 27.69
C PHE A 335 18.63 1.07 26.59
N ILE A 336 19.86 1.54 26.42
CA ILE A 336 20.80 0.96 25.45
C ILE A 336 21.80 0.12 26.25
N SER A 337 21.75 -1.19 26.08
CA SER A 337 22.79 -2.07 26.64
C SER A 337 24.14 -1.74 25.99
N PRO A 338 25.26 -1.68 26.73
CA PRO A 338 26.57 -1.37 26.16
C PRO A 338 26.94 -2.23 24.95
N VAL A 339 26.56 -3.52 24.96
CA VAL A 339 26.89 -4.48 23.90
C VAL A 339 26.36 -4.06 22.52
N PHE A 340 25.23 -3.36 22.44
CA PHE A 340 24.67 -2.90 21.16
C PHE A 340 25.55 -1.83 20.49
N ASN A 341 26.39 -1.12 21.24
CA ASN A 341 27.35 -0.16 20.65
C ASN A 341 28.57 -0.85 20.04
N ASP A 342 28.82 -2.11 20.38
CA ASP A 342 29.92 -2.90 19.79
C ASP A 342 29.50 -3.50 18.43
N ASP A 343 28.18 -3.62 18.20
CA ASP A 343 27.58 -4.23 17.01
C ASP A 343 26.91 -3.20 16.07
N LEU A 344 27.31 -1.93 16.11
CA LEU A 344 26.79 -0.87 15.22
C LEU A 344 26.95 -1.14 13.72
N ILE A 345 27.79 -2.10 13.31
CA ILE A 345 28.00 -2.42 11.89
C ILE A 345 26.87 -3.27 11.30
N TYR A 346 26.04 -3.88 12.16
CA TYR A 346 24.94 -4.74 11.77
C TYR A 346 23.65 -3.93 11.62
N GLU A 347 22.79 -4.36 10.72
CA GLU A 347 21.39 -3.93 10.66
C GLU A 347 20.52 -5.03 11.27
N ASP A 348 19.59 -4.64 12.13
CA ASP A 348 18.67 -5.53 12.84
C ASP A 348 17.31 -5.57 12.14
N THR A 349 16.99 -6.70 11.51
CA THR A 349 15.77 -6.87 10.70
C THR A 349 14.78 -7.87 11.28
N ALA A 350 15.21 -8.71 12.22
CA ALA A 350 14.35 -9.65 12.93
C ALA A 350 14.83 -9.82 14.37
N ALA A 351 13.93 -10.11 15.31
CA ALA A 351 14.30 -10.36 16.70
C ALA A 351 13.23 -11.19 17.40
N ASP A 352 13.66 -11.98 18.38
CA ASP A 352 12.78 -12.68 19.30
C ASP A 352 13.38 -12.74 20.71
N LEU A 353 12.52 -12.82 21.72
CA LEU A 353 12.88 -12.90 23.14
C LEU A 353 12.40 -14.23 23.73
N PHE A 354 13.33 -15.06 24.22
CA PHE A 354 13.04 -16.37 24.78
C PHE A 354 14.16 -16.81 25.73
N ASP A 355 13.89 -17.74 26.65
CA ASP A 355 14.91 -18.30 27.56
C ASP A 355 15.78 -19.31 26.80
N ALA A 356 17.02 -18.92 26.44
CA ALA A 356 17.87 -19.75 25.59
C ALA A 356 18.73 -20.74 26.38
N ASP A 357 19.03 -20.47 27.66
CA ASP A 357 19.90 -21.28 28.51
C ASP A 357 19.24 -21.83 29.79
N GLN A 358 17.90 -21.73 29.86
CA GLN A 358 17.05 -22.22 30.95
C GLN A 358 17.35 -21.60 32.32
N ASP A 359 17.82 -20.35 32.36
CA ASP A 359 18.06 -19.65 33.62
C ASP A 359 16.84 -18.88 34.15
N GLY A 360 15.77 -18.81 33.35
CA GLY A 360 14.51 -18.16 33.67
C GLY A 360 14.39 -16.71 33.20
N ASP A 361 15.44 -16.18 32.55
CA ASP A 361 15.49 -14.82 32.03
C ASP A 361 15.29 -14.85 30.50
N LEU A 362 14.58 -13.86 29.92
CA LEU A 362 14.42 -13.79 28.47
C LEU A 362 15.71 -13.27 27.82
N ASP A 363 16.36 -14.11 27.02
CA ASP A 363 17.47 -13.79 26.14
C ASP A 363 16.99 -13.24 24.80
N LEU A 364 17.89 -12.58 24.07
CA LEU A 364 17.57 -11.91 22.82
C LEU A 364 18.36 -12.52 21.65
N LEU A 365 17.66 -13.07 20.66
CA LEU A 365 18.25 -13.42 19.37
C LEU A 365 17.87 -12.36 18.34
N VAL A 366 18.88 -11.76 17.71
CA VAL A 366 18.70 -10.77 16.65
C VAL A 366 19.19 -11.32 15.32
N GLY A 367 18.31 -11.29 14.33
CA GLY A 367 18.61 -11.56 12.93
C GLY A 367 19.10 -10.30 12.20
N SER A 368 20.04 -10.48 11.28
CA SER A 368 20.57 -9.37 10.48
C SER A 368 20.17 -9.41 9.01
N GLY A 369 20.05 -8.21 8.45
CA GLY A 369 19.75 -7.99 7.03
C GLY A 369 20.54 -6.81 6.46
N GLY A 370 20.16 -6.42 5.25
CA GLY A 370 20.83 -5.44 4.40
C GLY A 370 20.77 -5.89 2.94
N ASN A 371 21.49 -5.21 2.06
CA ASN A 371 21.69 -5.70 0.68
C ASN A 371 23.03 -5.25 0.09
N GLU A 372 23.96 -4.84 0.96
CA GLU A 372 25.25 -4.31 0.57
C GLU A 372 26.21 -5.40 0.09
N VAL A 373 26.43 -5.44 -1.22
CA VAL A 373 27.39 -6.39 -1.83
C VAL A 373 28.79 -6.22 -1.25
N GLY A 374 29.40 -7.33 -0.82
CA GLY A 374 30.71 -7.37 -0.15
C GLY A 374 30.65 -7.28 1.37
N ASN A 375 29.45 -7.12 1.95
CA ASN A 375 29.21 -7.07 3.40
C ASN A 375 28.46 -8.31 3.93
N GLU A 376 28.37 -9.39 3.16
CA GLU A 376 27.60 -10.62 3.47
C GLU A 376 27.99 -11.23 4.83
N ARG A 377 29.25 -11.06 5.25
CA ARG A 377 29.75 -11.51 6.57
C ARG A 377 29.04 -10.85 7.75
N PHE A 378 28.34 -9.73 7.53
CA PHE A 378 27.54 -9.03 8.53
C PHE A 378 26.07 -9.47 8.51
N MET A 379 25.66 -10.39 7.63
CA MET A 379 24.33 -11.03 7.65
C MET A 379 24.30 -12.20 8.64
N LYS A 380 24.86 -11.98 9.83
CA LYS A 380 25.01 -13.00 10.87
C LYS A 380 24.11 -12.71 12.05
N ASN A 381 23.41 -13.74 12.49
CA ASN A 381 22.52 -13.69 13.64
C ASN A 381 23.34 -13.68 14.94
N ARG A 382 22.80 -13.01 15.96
CA ARG A 382 23.50 -12.75 17.23
C ARG A 382 22.59 -13.13 18.39
N LEU A 383 23.10 -13.97 19.28
CA LEU A 383 22.47 -14.25 20.57
C LEU A 383 23.08 -13.35 21.65
N TYR A 384 22.22 -12.72 22.44
CA TYR A 384 22.59 -11.94 23.60
C TYR A 384 21.93 -12.51 24.86
N ILE A 385 22.76 -12.82 25.85
CA ILE A 385 22.35 -13.39 27.13
C ILE A 385 22.00 -12.25 28.10
N ASN A 386 20.81 -12.33 28.69
CA ASN A 386 20.30 -11.40 29.68
C ASN A 386 20.87 -11.71 31.09
N ASP A 387 20.82 -10.74 32.00
CA ASP A 387 21.22 -10.91 33.40
C ASP A 387 20.03 -10.81 34.38
N GLY A 388 18.83 -10.97 33.84
CA GLY A 388 17.55 -10.80 34.54
C GLY A 388 17.18 -9.36 34.85
N SER A 389 17.99 -8.38 34.43
CA SER A 389 17.70 -6.94 34.61
C SER A 389 17.54 -6.17 33.29
N GLY A 390 17.43 -6.89 32.18
CA GLY A 390 17.41 -6.36 30.82
C GLY A 390 18.80 -5.90 30.34
N ARG A 391 19.90 -6.31 30.99
CA ARG A 391 21.27 -6.01 30.53
C ARG A 391 21.85 -7.20 29.78
N PHE A 392 21.90 -7.02 28.48
CA PHE A 392 22.39 -8.03 27.56
C PHE A 392 23.92 -8.05 27.43
N THR A 393 24.48 -9.26 27.31
CA THR A 393 25.88 -9.52 26.92
C THR A 393 25.92 -10.47 25.73
N ARG A 394 26.88 -10.32 24.82
CA ARG A 394 26.95 -11.18 23.64
C ARG A 394 27.32 -12.61 24.04
N SER A 395 26.58 -13.60 23.54
CA SER A 395 26.93 -15.00 23.73
C SER A 395 28.33 -15.29 23.18
N THR A 396 29.06 -16.16 23.87
CA THR A 396 30.40 -16.60 23.44
C THR A 396 30.34 -17.70 22.37
N GLN A 397 29.15 -18.25 22.12
CA GLN A 397 28.89 -19.26 21.10
C GLN A 397 28.56 -18.57 19.78
N GLU A 398 29.18 -19.02 18.70
CA GLU A 398 28.79 -18.57 17.36
C GLU A 398 27.61 -19.41 16.86
N LEU A 399 26.53 -18.74 16.47
CA LEU A 399 25.39 -19.39 15.83
C LEU A 399 25.76 -19.87 14.42
N PRO A 400 25.20 -21.02 13.96
CA PRO A 400 25.17 -21.35 12.55
C PRO A 400 24.55 -20.23 11.72
N SER A 401 25.01 -20.04 10.48
CA SER A 401 24.55 -18.94 9.62
C SER A 401 24.67 -19.27 8.14
N THR A 402 23.65 -18.86 7.37
CA THR A 402 23.64 -18.88 5.90
C THR A 402 24.26 -17.62 5.29
N GLN A 403 24.52 -16.57 6.07
CA GLN A 403 24.88 -15.23 5.60
C GLN A 403 23.86 -14.62 4.63
N HIS A 404 22.59 -15.02 4.76
CA HIS A 404 21.46 -14.40 4.07
C HIS A 404 20.75 -13.41 4.99
N ASN A 405 19.98 -12.50 4.40
CA ASN A 405 19.18 -11.55 5.15
C ASN A 405 18.10 -12.28 5.94
N THR A 406 17.97 -12.01 7.23
CA THR A 406 16.99 -12.68 8.11
C THR A 406 15.74 -11.80 8.24
N ALA A 407 14.56 -12.33 7.91
CA ALA A 407 13.27 -11.66 8.10
C ALA A 407 12.55 -12.13 9.38
N VAL A 408 12.81 -13.38 9.80
CA VAL A 408 12.07 -14.02 10.88
C VAL A 408 13.04 -14.69 11.83
N VAL A 409 12.85 -14.41 13.12
CA VAL A 409 13.33 -15.21 14.23
C VAL A 409 12.07 -15.64 14.98
N ALA A 410 11.83 -16.94 15.09
CA ALA A 410 10.65 -17.47 15.76
C ALA A 410 11.06 -18.67 16.63
N ALA A 411 11.08 -18.45 17.95
CA ALA A 411 11.39 -19.48 18.92
C ALA A 411 10.15 -20.31 19.30
N SER A 412 10.32 -21.62 19.49
CA SER A 412 9.30 -22.54 19.99
C SER A 412 9.93 -23.82 20.53
N ASP A 413 9.34 -24.43 21.56
CA ASP A 413 9.70 -25.77 22.04
C ASP A 413 9.13 -26.83 21.09
N PHE A 414 9.81 -27.03 19.97
CA PHE A 414 9.30 -27.79 18.83
C PHE A 414 9.07 -29.28 19.14
N ASP A 415 9.88 -29.89 20.00
CA ASP A 415 9.80 -31.32 20.31
C ASP A 415 9.36 -31.66 21.74
N ASP A 416 8.83 -30.67 22.46
CA ASP A 416 8.33 -30.74 23.83
C ASP A 416 9.40 -31.20 24.85
N ASP A 417 10.67 -30.85 24.63
CA ASP A 417 11.78 -31.24 25.49
C ASP A 417 12.15 -30.18 26.55
N GLY A 418 11.55 -28.99 26.43
CA GLY A 418 11.71 -27.86 27.33
C GLY A 418 12.76 -26.83 26.88
N ASP A 419 13.49 -27.10 25.79
CA ASP A 419 14.46 -26.19 25.20
C ASP A 419 13.82 -25.41 24.04
N MET A 420 13.97 -24.09 24.02
CA MET A 420 13.43 -23.27 22.91
C MET A 420 14.31 -23.42 21.67
N ASP A 421 13.80 -24.09 20.65
CA ASP A 421 14.36 -24.17 19.30
C ASP A 421 14.04 -22.91 18.50
N VAL A 422 14.79 -22.65 17.43
CA VAL A 422 14.62 -21.42 16.64
C VAL A 422 14.52 -21.68 15.15
N PHE A 423 13.43 -21.22 14.56
CA PHE A 423 13.33 -21.02 13.12
C PHE A 423 13.91 -19.66 12.71
N LEU A 424 14.79 -19.68 11.69
CA LEU A 424 15.36 -18.50 11.06
C LEU A 424 14.93 -18.42 9.60
N GLY A 425 13.93 -17.59 9.32
CA GLY A 425 13.41 -17.32 7.98
C GLY A 425 14.23 -16.25 7.28
N SER A 426 14.66 -16.54 6.05
CA SER A 426 15.51 -15.62 5.27
C SER A 426 14.70 -14.85 4.22
N ARG A 427 14.98 -13.55 4.15
CA ARG A 427 14.35 -12.58 3.25
C ARG A 427 14.84 -12.67 1.82
N SER A 428 16.16 -12.65 1.65
CA SER A 428 16.83 -12.54 0.35
C SER A 428 18.31 -12.89 0.45
N VAL A 429 18.92 -13.10 -0.71
CA VAL A 429 20.37 -13.24 -0.87
C VAL A 429 20.93 -11.92 -1.41
N VAL A 430 22.01 -11.43 -0.82
CA VAL A 430 22.64 -10.14 -1.16
C VAL A 430 22.94 -10.05 -2.66
N GLY A 431 22.44 -9.00 -3.31
CA GLY A 431 22.72 -8.66 -4.71
C GLY A 431 22.11 -9.57 -5.77
N VAL A 432 21.21 -10.50 -5.40
CA VAL A 432 20.51 -11.40 -6.34
C VAL A 432 19.05 -11.61 -5.94
N TYR A 433 18.29 -10.50 -5.89
CA TYR A 433 16.87 -10.51 -5.60
C TYR A 433 16.08 -11.51 -6.46
N GLY A 434 15.06 -12.12 -5.85
CA GLY A 434 14.18 -13.10 -6.49
C GLY A 434 14.65 -14.56 -6.37
N VAL A 435 15.93 -14.80 -6.04
CA VAL A 435 16.44 -16.15 -5.74
C VAL A 435 16.02 -16.54 -4.33
N ASP A 436 15.50 -17.76 -4.17
CA ASP A 436 15.09 -18.27 -2.86
C ASP A 436 16.32 -18.45 -1.95
N PRO A 437 16.36 -17.76 -0.80
CA PRO A 437 17.43 -17.92 0.16
C PRO A 437 17.28 -19.24 0.92
N SER A 438 18.39 -19.78 1.42
CA SER A 438 18.35 -20.89 2.38
C SER A 438 17.93 -20.39 3.76
N HIS A 439 16.97 -21.08 4.38
CA HIS A 439 16.52 -20.87 5.76
C HIS A 439 17.22 -21.81 6.73
N MET A 440 17.07 -21.59 8.04
CA MET A 440 17.63 -22.48 9.06
C MET A 440 16.63 -22.86 10.14
N PHE A 441 16.79 -24.07 10.66
CA PHE A 441 16.17 -24.52 11.91
C PHE A 441 17.28 -24.91 12.88
N LEU A 442 17.33 -24.21 14.02
CA LEU A 442 18.36 -24.38 15.04
C LEU A 442 17.79 -25.16 16.23
N GLU A 443 18.31 -26.35 16.47
CA GLU A 443 18.01 -27.16 17.66
C GLU A 443 18.86 -26.67 18.83
N ASN A 444 18.22 -26.29 19.93
CA ASN A 444 18.88 -25.88 21.17
C ASN A 444 19.35 -27.10 21.96
N SER A 445 20.38 -26.94 22.79
CA SER A 445 20.86 -27.98 23.72
C SER A 445 20.57 -27.65 25.20
N GLY A 446 19.79 -26.60 25.43
CA GLY A 446 19.34 -26.17 26.76
C GLY A 446 20.35 -25.34 27.55
N ASP A 447 21.49 -24.97 26.95
CA ASP A 447 22.55 -24.16 27.55
C ASP A 447 22.94 -22.95 26.68
N GLY A 448 22.04 -22.54 25.78
CA GLY A 448 22.28 -21.49 24.78
C GLY A 448 23.20 -21.93 23.63
N THR A 449 23.50 -23.22 23.50
CA THR A 449 24.22 -23.76 22.33
C THR A 449 23.25 -24.34 21.29
N PHE A 450 23.39 -23.86 20.05
CA PHE A 450 22.51 -24.25 18.94
C PHE A 450 23.23 -25.10 17.89
N ARG A 451 22.51 -26.03 17.29
CA ARG A 451 22.98 -26.84 16.15
C ARG A 451 22.03 -26.70 14.98
N ASP A 452 22.59 -26.59 13.78
CA ASP A 452 21.79 -26.62 12.56
C ASP A 452 21.18 -28.02 12.37
N ALA A 453 19.85 -28.09 12.46
CA ALA A 453 19.06 -29.29 12.27
C ALA A 453 18.19 -29.24 11.01
N THR A 454 18.38 -28.24 10.15
CA THR A 454 17.52 -27.94 8.99
C THR A 454 17.29 -29.15 8.09
N GLU A 455 18.35 -29.82 7.64
CA GLU A 455 18.22 -30.99 6.75
C GLU A 455 17.47 -32.17 7.39
N ARG A 456 17.50 -32.28 8.73
CA ARG A 456 16.89 -33.40 9.47
C ARG A 456 15.43 -33.13 9.83
N ILE A 457 15.15 -31.92 10.33
CA ILE A 457 13.88 -31.53 10.95
C ILE A 457 13.01 -30.78 9.93
N ALA A 458 13.58 -29.86 9.17
CA ALA A 458 12.84 -28.85 8.43
C ALA A 458 13.22 -28.79 6.94
N TYR A 459 13.40 -29.97 6.32
CA TYR A 459 13.85 -30.09 4.93
C TYR A 459 12.92 -29.38 3.92
N ASP A 460 11.61 -29.38 4.20
CA ASP A 460 10.61 -28.80 3.30
C ASP A 460 10.65 -27.26 3.27
N LEU A 461 11.32 -26.61 4.23
CA LEU A 461 11.50 -25.15 4.24
C LEU A 461 12.30 -24.62 3.07
N LYS A 462 13.10 -25.46 2.39
CA LYS A 462 13.84 -25.06 1.17
C LYS A 462 12.93 -24.47 0.07
N ASP A 463 11.63 -24.76 0.13
CA ASP A 463 10.63 -24.33 -0.85
C ASP A 463 9.78 -23.13 -0.34
N ALA A 464 10.05 -22.59 0.86
CA ALA A 464 9.24 -21.52 1.48
C ALA A 464 9.41 -20.13 0.85
N GLY A 465 10.46 -19.94 0.05
CA GLY A 465 10.67 -18.75 -0.77
C GLY A 465 11.34 -17.57 -0.06
N MET A 466 11.11 -16.35 -0.53
CA MET A 466 11.64 -15.12 0.08
C MET A 466 10.75 -14.68 1.26
N ILE A 467 10.96 -15.28 2.43
CA ILE A 467 10.11 -15.08 3.61
C ILE A 467 10.11 -13.61 4.08
N THR A 468 8.94 -13.10 4.41
CA THR A 468 8.76 -11.76 5.02
C THR A 468 8.21 -11.84 6.45
N SER A 469 7.50 -12.91 6.78
CA SER A 469 6.91 -13.12 8.10
C SER A 469 6.64 -14.62 8.34
N GLY A 470 6.66 -15.02 9.61
CA GLY A 470 6.28 -16.36 10.04
C GLY A 470 6.14 -16.43 11.55
N GLN A 471 5.31 -17.37 12.01
CA GLN A 471 4.95 -17.55 13.42
C GLN A 471 4.57 -19.01 13.69
N TRP A 472 4.65 -19.38 14.96
CA TRP A 472 4.24 -20.66 15.50
C TRP A 472 2.79 -20.58 15.98
N VAL A 473 1.94 -21.48 15.50
CA VAL A 473 0.52 -21.55 15.85
C VAL A 473 -0.04 -22.94 15.54
N ASP A 474 -0.80 -23.52 16.45
CA ASP A 474 -1.52 -24.78 16.21
C ASP A 474 -2.62 -24.58 15.14
N MET A 475 -2.35 -25.02 13.91
CA MET A 475 -3.26 -24.83 12.78
C MET A 475 -4.22 -26.00 12.59
N ASN A 476 -3.96 -27.15 13.22
CA ASN A 476 -4.69 -28.38 13.00
C ASN A 476 -5.39 -28.93 14.26
N GLY A 477 -5.23 -28.26 15.40
CA GLY A 477 -5.87 -28.57 16.67
C GLY A 477 -5.29 -29.80 17.37
N ASP A 478 -4.00 -30.11 17.15
CA ASP A 478 -3.31 -31.24 17.82
C ASP A 478 -2.50 -30.86 19.05
N ASP A 479 -2.72 -29.64 19.57
CA ASP A 479 -2.04 -29.04 20.72
C ASP A 479 -0.52 -28.85 20.50
N ARG A 480 -0.08 -28.77 19.23
CA ARG A 480 1.32 -28.49 18.87
C ARG A 480 1.38 -27.33 17.88
N ASP A 481 2.31 -26.42 18.12
CA ASP A 481 2.46 -25.30 17.22
C ASP A 481 3.05 -25.75 15.88
N ASP A 482 2.37 -25.35 14.81
CA ASP A 482 2.79 -25.48 13.43
C ASP A 482 3.45 -24.17 12.97
N LEU A 483 4.36 -24.25 12.00
CA LEU A 483 5.02 -23.07 11.47
C LEU A 483 4.25 -22.53 10.26
N VAL A 484 3.70 -21.33 10.38
CA VAL A 484 3.08 -20.59 9.27
C VAL A 484 4.07 -19.56 8.75
N THR A 485 4.22 -19.48 7.43
CA THR A 485 5.11 -18.50 6.78
C THR A 485 4.44 -17.84 5.59
N VAL A 486 4.84 -16.62 5.30
CA VAL A 486 4.49 -15.91 4.08
C VAL A 486 5.75 -15.38 3.39
N SER A 487 5.71 -15.35 2.06
CA SER A 487 6.85 -14.92 1.25
C SER A 487 6.45 -13.97 0.13
N GLU A 488 7.40 -13.10 -0.20
CA GLU A 488 7.31 -12.24 -1.36
C GLU A 488 7.57 -13.07 -2.64
N TRP A 489 6.79 -12.84 -3.69
CA TRP A 489 6.85 -13.65 -4.93
C TRP A 489 6.62 -15.15 -4.66
N GLY A 490 5.82 -15.45 -3.64
CA GLY A 490 5.54 -16.79 -3.15
C GLY A 490 4.11 -16.88 -2.65
N THR A 491 3.85 -17.83 -1.76
CA THR A 491 2.50 -18.16 -1.27
C THR A 491 2.53 -18.32 0.24
N PRO A 492 1.41 -18.12 0.96
CA PRO A 492 1.31 -18.54 2.35
C PRO A 492 1.50 -20.05 2.43
N MET A 493 2.36 -20.51 3.33
CA MET A 493 2.66 -21.93 3.54
C MET A 493 2.55 -22.29 5.02
N ILE A 494 2.03 -23.48 5.29
CA ILE A 494 1.94 -24.05 6.64
C ILE A 494 2.79 -25.31 6.68
N PHE A 495 3.57 -25.48 7.74
CA PHE A 495 4.42 -26.65 7.98
C PHE A 495 4.02 -27.30 9.29
N LEU A 496 3.42 -28.50 9.22
CA LEU A 496 2.93 -29.20 10.39
C LEU A 496 4.06 -29.77 11.24
N ASN A 497 3.95 -29.60 12.56
CA ASN A 497 4.85 -30.15 13.54
C ASN A 497 4.38 -31.53 14.03
N ASN A 498 5.02 -32.60 13.54
CA ASN A 498 4.74 -33.96 14.03
C ASN A 498 5.61 -34.43 15.22
N GLY A 499 6.33 -33.50 15.89
CA GLY A 499 7.28 -33.76 16.99
C GLY A 499 8.60 -34.37 16.57
N ARG A 500 8.88 -34.40 15.28
CA ARG A 500 10.16 -34.90 14.73
C ARG A 500 10.61 -34.10 13.54
N ARG A 501 9.64 -33.63 12.73
CA ARG A 501 9.85 -32.85 11.52
C ARG A 501 8.74 -31.85 11.32
N LEU A 502 9.12 -30.74 10.69
CA LEU A 502 8.22 -29.86 9.97
C LEU A 502 7.96 -30.46 8.59
N VAL A 503 6.69 -30.66 8.26
CA VAL A 503 6.27 -31.22 6.97
C VAL A 503 5.31 -30.26 6.32
N LYS A 504 5.53 -29.91 5.05
CA LYS A 504 4.62 -29.00 4.35
C LYS A 504 3.19 -29.56 4.36
N TRP A 505 2.23 -28.71 4.75
CA TRP A 505 0.81 -28.99 4.62
C TRP A 505 0.30 -28.51 3.27
N ASP A 506 -0.10 -29.43 2.40
CA ASP A 506 -0.78 -29.08 1.15
C ASP A 506 -2.19 -28.57 1.46
N CYS A 507 -2.48 -27.32 1.13
CA CYS A 507 -3.76 -26.65 1.43
C CYS A 507 -4.18 -25.66 0.32
N ASP A 508 -5.39 -25.12 0.43
CA ASP A 508 -5.95 -24.20 -0.58
C ASP A 508 -5.16 -22.89 -0.72
N LEU A 509 -4.34 -22.54 0.26
CA LEU A 509 -3.47 -21.36 0.23
C LEU A 509 -2.34 -21.49 -0.79
N ASP A 510 -1.94 -22.71 -1.19
CA ASP A 510 -0.81 -22.94 -2.12
C ASP A 510 -0.98 -22.30 -3.51
N GLN A 511 -2.21 -21.95 -3.89
CA GLN A 511 -2.51 -21.29 -5.17
C GLN A 511 -2.41 -19.76 -5.12
N PHE A 512 -2.29 -19.18 -3.92
CA PHE A 512 -2.35 -17.73 -3.69
C PHE A 512 -0.97 -17.08 -3.80
N THR A 513 -0.39 -17.14 -5.00
CA THR A 513 0.89 -16.49 -5.29
C THR A 513 0.77 -14.96 -5.21
N GLY A 514 1.55 -14.31 -4.36
CA GLY A 514 1.44 -12.90 -4.00
C GLY A 514 2.74 -12.24 -3.53
N TRP A 515 2.64 -10.97 -3.18
CA TRP A 515 3.69 -10.20 -2.50
C TRP A 515 3.32 -10.09 -1.02
N TRP A 516 3.23 -11.23 -0.37
CA TRP A 516 2.84 -11.30 1.04
C TRP A 516 3.93 -10.68 1.91
N ASN A 517 3.50 -9.93 2.91
CA ASN A 517 4.36 -9.14 3.79
C ASN A 517 4.26 -9.60 5.24
N ILE A 518 3.05 -9.91 5.73
CA ILE A 518 2.82 -10.33 7.11
C ILE A 518 1.70 -11.36 7.22
N VAL A 519 1.82 -12.27 8.20
CA VAL A 519 0.74 -13.14 8.68
C VAL A 519 0.55 -12.92 10.18
N GLU A 520 -0.71 -12.83 10.61
CA GLU A 520 -1.13 -12.86 12.02
C GLU A 520 -2.21 -13.93 12.17
N ALA A 521 -2.18 -14.69 13.27
CA ALA A 521 -3.12 -15.79 13.50
C ALA A 521 -3.97 -15.49 14.73
N ALA A 522 -5.29 -15.71 14.59
CA ALA A 522 -6.24 -15.52 15.67
C ALA A 522 -7.53 -16.31 15.36
N ASP A 523 -8.21 -16.78 16.39
CA ASP A 523 -9.58 -17.29 16.30
C ASP A 523 -10.54 -16.09 16.16
N LEU A 524 -10.87 -15.70 14.92
CA LEU A 524 -11.61 -14.47 14.64
C LEU A 524 -13.13 -14.66 14.67
N ASP A 525 -13.61 -15.89 14.48
CA ASP A 525 -15.03 -16.25 14.54
C ASP A 525 -15.44 -17.04 15.81
N ASN A 526 -14.48 -17.26 16.72
CA ASN A 526 -14.66 -17.93 18.01
C ASN A 526 -15.11 -19.39 17.89
N ASP A 527 -14.70 -20.10 16.84
CA ASP A 527 -15.03 -21.52 16.63
C ASP A 527 -13.97 -22.49 17.19
N GLY A 528 -12.80 -21.96 17.56
CA GLY A 528 -11.72 -22.65 18.23
C GLY A 528 -10.57 -23.08 17.32
N ASP A 529 -10.66 -22.89 16.00
CA ASP A 529 -9.50 -22.98 15.11
C ASP A 529 -8.93 -21.59 14.76
N MET A 530 -7.64 -21.59 14.40
CA MET A 530 -6.93 -20.33 14.14
C MET A 530 -7.11 -19.92 12.69
N ASP A 531 -7.66 -18.72 12.49
CA ASP A 531 -7.71 -18.04 11.19
C ASP A 531 -6.41 -17.28 10.93
N LEU A 532 -6.18 -16.94 9.66
CA LEU A 532 -5.01 -16.14 9.25
C LEU A 532 -5.44 -14.80 8.66
N VAL A 533 -4.92 -13.71 9.21
CA VAL A 533 -4.95 -12.39 8.56
C VAL A 533 -3.66 -12.21 7.76
N LEU A 534 -3.78 -12.11 6.44
CA LEU A 534 -2.67 -12.10 5.50
C LEU A 534 -2.52 -10.71 4.86
N GLY A 535 -1.47 -10.00 5.25
CA GLY A 535 -1.09 -8.71 4.67
C GLY A 535 -0.28 -8.88 3.38
N ASN A 536 -0.71 -8.21 2.31
CA ASN A 536 -0.07 -8.22 0.98
C ASN A 536 0.30 -6.78 0.56
N GLN A 537 0.67 -6.57 -0.69
CA GLN A 537 1.07 -5.28 -1.28
C GLN A 537 -0.07 -4.25 -1.38
N GLY A 538 -1.32 -4.72 -1.35
CA GLY A 538 -2.52 -3.92 -1.60
C GLY A 538 -2.85 -3.80 -3.08
N LYS A 539 -3.92 -3.04 -3.37
CA LYS A 539 -4.46 -2.84 -4.73
C LYS A 539 -4.15 -1.46 -5.30
N ASN A 540 -3.64 -0.52 -4.50
CA ASN A 540 -3.24 0.81 -4.97
C ASN A 540 -1.84 0.82 -5.61
N ILE A 541 -1.65 -0.02 -6.63
CA ILE A 541 -0.37 -0.24 -7.31
C ILE A 541 -0.51 -0.06 -8.82
N HIS A 542 0.55 0.39 -9.47
CA HIS A 542 0.51 0.69 -10.91
C HIS A 542 0.19 -0.55 -11.77
N TYR A 543 0.77 -1.70 -11.44
CA TYR A 543 0.55 -2.95 -12.15
C TYR A 543 -0.20 -3.93 -11.25
N GLN A 544 -1.50 -4.05 -11.47
CA GLN A 544 -2.36 -4.96 -10.71
C GLN A 544 -2.35 -6.37 -11.34
N PRO A 545 -1.87 -7.38 -10.61
CA PRO A 545 -1.94 -8.77 -11.05
C PRO A 545 -3.37 -9.30 -10.88
N ASP A 546 -3.74 -10.21 -11.77
CA ASP A 546 -4.89 -11.11 -11.59
C ASP A 546 -4.56 -12.49 -12.19
N VAL A 547 -5.50 -13.43 -12.12
CA VAL A 547 -5.30 -14.81 -12.60
C VAL A 547 -5.02 -14.88 -14.11
N ASP A 548 -5.59 -13.97 -14.90
CA ASP A 548 -5.43 -13.91 -16.36
C ASP A 548 -4.26 -13.02 -16.81
N ARG A 549 -3.89 -12.05 -15.96
CA ARG A 549 -2.81 -11.08 -16.16
C ARG A 549 -1.80 -11.12 -14.99
N PRO A 550 -1.15 -12.28 -14.72
CA PRO A 550 -0.20 -12.36 -13.64
C PRO A 550 1.01 -11.45 -13.89
N MET A 551 1.65 -11.10 -12.79
CA MET A 551 2.96 -10.49 -12.77
C MET A 551 4.01 -11.59 -12.67
N ARG A 552 5.12 -11.44 -13.39
CA ARG A 552 6.22 -12.42 -13.36
C ARG A 552 7.58 -11.74 -13.20
N MET A 553 8.49 -12.43 -12.54
CA MET A 553 9.91 -12.08 -12.49
C MET A 553 10.75 -13.20 -13.07
N TRP A 554 11.64 -12.82 -13.98
CA TRP A 554 12.52 -13.72 -14.71
C TRP A 554 13.96 -13.44 -14.31
N ILE A 555 14.62 -14.43 -13.71
CA ILE A 555 15.92 -14.25 -13.04
C ILE A 555 16.96 -15.15 -13.71
N ASN A 556 17.94 -14.53 -14.36
CA ASN A 556 19.02 -15.23 -15.06
C ASN A 556 20.20 -14.29 -15.33
N ASP A 557 21.34 -14.85 -15.71
CA ASP A 557 22.41 -14.13 -16.41
C ASP A 557 22.11 -14.18 -17.92
N PHE A 558 21.34 -13.20 -18.41
CA PHE A 558 20.75 -13.30 -19.74
C PHE A 558 21.77 -13.15 -20.87
N ASP A 559 22.94 -12.56 -20.61
CA ASP A 559 24.01 -12.39 -21.60
C ASP A 559 25.35 -13.06 -21.23
N ASN A 560 25.35 -13.90 -20.18
CA ASN A 560 26.48 -14.69 -19.68
C ASN A 560 27.69 -13.83 -19.28
N ASN A 561 27.45 -12.70 -18.62
CA ASN A 561 28.50 -11.78 -18.17
C ASN A 561 28.92 -11.96 -16.70
N GLY A 562 28.21 -12.80 -15.94
CA GLY A 562 28.42 -13.06 -14.51
C GLY A 562 27.53 -12.24 -13.57
N THR A 563 26.65 -11.38 -14.10
CA THR A 563 25.64 -10.61 -13.37
C THR A 563 24.29 -11.27 -13.54
N ILE A 564 23.44 -11.24 -12.52
CA ILE A 564 22.09 -11.79 -12.57
C ILE A 564 21.12 -10.62 -12.73
N GLU A 565 20.23 -10.70 -13.72
CA GLU A 565 19.20 -9.71 -13.95
C GLU A 565 17.81 -10.22 -13.54
N GLN A 566 16.99 -9.32 -12.99
CA GLN A 566 15.60 -9.56 -12.61
C GLN A 566 14.65 -8.80 -13.55
N ILE A 567 14.20 -9.45 -14.62
CA ILE A 567 13.28 -8.83 -15.57
C ILE A 567 11.86 -9.07 -15.10
N MET A 568 11.14 -8.00 -14.75
CA MET A 568 9.71 -8.09 -14.42
C MET A 568 8.84 -7.86 -15.64
N THR A 569 7.77 -8.63 -15.73
CA THR A 569 6.81 -8.59 -16.83
C THR A 569 5.38 -8.64 -16.31
N GLN A 570 4.44 -8.09 -17.07
CA GLN A 570 3.02 -8.40 -16.92
C GLN A 570 2.56 -9.26 -18.08
N THR A 571 1.76 -10.30 -17.79
CA THR A 571 1.12 -11.10 -18.81
C THR A 571 -0.09 -10.34 -19.37
N ILE A 572 -0.14 -10.14 -20.69
CA ILE A 572 -1.27 -9.54 -21.40
C ILE A 572 -1.60 -10.44 -22.58
N GLU A 573 -2.84 -10.92 -22.67
CA GLU A 573 -3.29 -11.85 -23.71
C GLU A 573 -2.37 -13.09 -23.85
N GLY A 574 -1.91 -13.64 -22.72
CA GLY A 574 -1.04 -14.82 -22.66
C GLY A 574 0.42 -14.59 -23.05
N LYS A 575 0.87 -13.33 -23.13
CA LYS A 575 2.24 -12.95 -23.48
C LYS A 575 2.87 -12.05 -22.41
N ASP A 576 4.15 -12.25 -22.12
CA ASP A 576 4.85 -11.58 -21.02
C ASP A 576 5.63 -10.35 -21.50
N TYR A 577 5.13 -9.16 -21.20
CA TYR A 577 5.74 -7.89 -21.64
C TYR A 577 6.59 -7.28 -20.53
N PRO A 578 7.86 -6.94 -20.78
CA PRO A 578 8.72 -6.28 -19.79
C PRO A 578 8.17 -4.92 -19.34
N LEU A 579 8.20 -4.68 -18.03
CA LEU A 579 7.84 -3.40 -17.44
C LEU A 579 8.99 -2.39 -17.50
N HIS A 580 10.22 -2.89 -17.66
CA HIS A 580 11.43 -2.09 -17.74
C HIS A 580 11.48 -1.29 -19.02
N GLN A 581 11.89 -0.02 -18.91
CA GLN A 581 12.03 0.83 -20.08
C GLN A 581 13.15 0.32 -21.00
N LYS A 582 13.05 0.58 -22.32
CA LYS A 582 14.09 0.23 -23.31
C LYS A 582 15.49 0.61 -22.81
N ARG A 583 15.62 1.81 -22.23
CA ARG A 583 16.91 2.31 -21.75
C ARG A 583 17.46 1.53 -20.55
N GLU A 584 16.62 1.10 -19.62
CA GLU A 584 17.04 0.32 -18.45
C GLU A 584 17.60 -1.03 -18.90
N ILE A 585 16.82 -1.78 -19.69
CA ILE A 585 17.26 -3.07 -20.24
C ILE A 585 18.55 -2.94 -21.05
N LEU A 586 18.66 -1.94 -21.94
CA LEU A 586 19.85 -1.78 -22.79
C LEU A 586 21.09 -1.29 -22.04
N THR A 587 20.92 -0.70 -20.86
CA THR A 587 22.04 -0.29 -20.00
C THR A 587 22.66 -1.51 -19.32
N GLN A 588 21.84 -2.47 -18.91
CA GLN A 588 22.29 -3.74 -18.33
C GLN A 588 22.79 -4.70 -19.41
N MET A 589 22.03 -4.86 -20.50
CA MET A 589 22.29 -5.84 -21.55
C MET A 589 22.49 -5.17 -22.92
N VAL A 590 23.73 -4.75 -23.19
CA VAL A 590 24.08 -4.02 -24.43
C VAL A 590 23.86 -4.85 -25.69
N SER A 591 23.91 -6.19 -25.58
CA SER A 591 23.71 -7.14 -26.68
C SER A 591 22.35 -6.95 -27.39
N LEU A 592 21.32 -6.53 -26.66
CA LEU A 592 19.96 -6.33 -27.16
C LEU A 592 19.79 -5.05 -28.01
N LYS A 593 20.80 -4.17 -28.05
CA LYS A 593 20.68 -2.85 -28.71
C LYS A 593 20.39 -2.93 -30.20
N LYS A 594 21.01 -3.88 -30.91
CA LYS A 594 20.86 -3.99 -32.39
C LYS A 594 19.46 -4.37 -32.82
N GLN A 595 18.73 -5.11 -31.97
CA GLN A 595 17.38 -5.59 -32.25
C GLN A 595 16.28 -4.67 -31.72
N ASN A 596 16.64 -3.63 -30.96
CA ASN A 596 15.73 -2.73 -30.25
C ASN A 596 16.17 -1.27 -30.43
N LEU A 597 16.25 -0.80 -31.68
CA LEU A 597 16.71 0.57 -31.97
C LEU A 597 15.67 1.60 -31.51
N LYS A 598 14.40 1.35 -31.85
CA LYS A 598 13.28 2.22 -31.54
C LYS A 598 12.53 1.79 -30.28
N ALA A 599 12.05 2.77 -29.52
CA ALA A 599 11.15 2.54 -28.38
C ALA A 599 9.84 1.89 -28.84
N SER A 600 9.28 2.32 -29.97
CA SER A 600 8.06 1.72 -30.55
C SER A 600 8.21 0.26 -30.99
N GLU A 601 9.44 -0.16 -31.33
CA GLU A 601 9.75 -1.57 -31.63
C GLU A 601 9.87 -2.39 -30.34
N TYR A 602 10.59 -1.86 -29.35
CA TYR A 602 10.77 -2.52 -28.06
C TYR A 602 9.46 -2.71 -27.29
N ALA A 603 8.57 -1.70 -27.29
CA ALA A 603 7.31 -1.70 -26.55
C ALA A 603 6.33 -2.84 -26.93
N LYS A 604 6.59 -3.55 -28.04
CA LYS A 604 5.76 -4.67 -28.52
C LYS A 604 6.40 -6.03 -28.30
N LYS A 605 7.61 -6.08 -27.76
CA LYS A 605 8.34 -7.34 -27.58
C LYS A 605 8.02 -7.96 -26.24
N THR A 606 7.80 -9.26 -26.26
CA THR A 606 7.73 -10.06 -25.04
C THR A 606 9.14 -10.41 -24.57
N ILE A 607 9.28 -10.91 -23.35
CA ILE A 607 10.57 -11.45 -22.89
C ILE A 607 11.05 -12.62 -23.79
N GLN A 608 10.11 -13.41 -24.32
CA GLN A 608 10.40 -14.50 -25.26
C GLN A 608 10.84 -14.01 -26.65
N ASP A 609 10.48 -12.78 -27.05
CA ASP A 609 11.02 -12.15 -28.27
C ASP A 609 12.41 -11.55 -28.06
N LEU A 610 12.78 -11.24 -26.80
CA LEU A 610 14.05 -10.62 -26.46
C LEU A 610 15.20 -11.62 -26.37
N PHE A 611 14.92 -12.86 -25.94
CA PHE A 611 15.92 -13.88 -25.69
C PHE A 611 15.61 -15.20 -26.39
N ALA A 612 16.65 -16.02 -26.59
CA ALA A 612 16.49 -17.36 -27.15
C ALA A 612 15.69 -18.28 -26.21
N GLU A 613 14.92 -19.20 -26.78
CA GLU A 613 14.10 -20.17 -26.04
C GLU A 613 14.91 -20.97 -25.00
N GLU A 614 16.15 -21.34 -25.33
CA GLU A 614 17.05 -22.05 -24.41
C GLU A 614 17.38 -21.23 -23.16
N ILE A 615 17.56 -19.91 -23.29
CA ILE A 615 17.80 -19.02 -22.14
C ILE A 615 16.54 -18.98 -21.28
N ILE A 616 15.38 -18.71 -21.88
CA ILE A 616 14.09 -18.64 -21.18
C ILE A 616 13.76 -19.94 -20.45
N SER A 617 14.04 -21.10 -21.05
CA SER A 617 13.77 -22.41 -20.43
C SER A 617 14.64 -22.72 -19.22
N ASN A 618 15.78 -22.03 -19.06
CA ASN A 618 16.71 -22.18 -17.94
C ASN A 618 16.65 -21.00 -16.96
N THR A 619 15.67 -20.10 -17.13
CA THR A 619 15.47 -18.93 -16.27
C THR A 619 14.59 -19.30 -15.08
N ILE A 620 14.95 -18.84 -13.88
CA ILE A 620 14.06 -18.95 -12.72
C ILE A 620 12.90 -17.98 -12.94
N MET A 621 11.67 -18.47 -12.82
CA MET A 621 10.46 -17.67 -12.99
C MET A 621 9.65 -17.68 -11.70
N LYS A 622 9.36 -16.48 -11.20
CA LYS A 622 8.43 -16.25 -10.09
C LYS A 622 7.15 -15.63 -10.62
N GLU A 623 6.02 -15.95 -10.01
CA GLU A 623 4.70 -15.49 -10.45
C GLU A 623 3.92 -14.90 -9.27
N VAL A 624 3.13 -13.88 -9.55
CA VAL A 624 2.17 -13.26 -8.63
C VAL A 624 0.84 -13.07 -9.35
N ARG A 625 -0.24 -13.51 -8.70
CA ARG A 625 -1.62 -13.45 -9.19
C ARG A 625 -2.52 -12.61 -8.27
N TYR A 626 -2.11 -12.43 -7.01
CA TYR A 626 -2.91 -11.76 -5.99
C TYR A 626 -2.06 -10.69 -5.30
N SER A 627 -2.58 -9.46 -5.24
CA SER A 627 -1.95 -8.36 -4.48
C SER A 627 -2.78 -7.88 -3.29
N GLY A 628 -4.06 -8.28 -3.21
CA GLY A 628 -4.95 -7.87 -2.13
C GLY A 628 -4.65 -8.59 -0.83
N SER A 629 -4.80 -7.88 0.30
CA SER A 629 -4.73 -8.45 1.65
C SER A 629 -6.05 -9.17 1.98
N VAL A 630 -5.98 -10.29 2.68
CA VAL A 630 -7.13 -11.19 2.90
C VAL A 630 -7.17 -11.74 4.32
N ILE A 631 -8.32 -12.27 4.71
CA ILE A 631 -8.49 -13.20 5.83
C ILE A 631 -8.70 -14.59 5.22
N ALA A 632 -7.92 -15.56 5.67
CA ALA A 632 -8.12 -16.97 5.37
C ALA A 632 -8.77 -17.62 6.58
N ILE A 633 -10.06 -17.94 6.44
CA ILE A 633 -10.89 -18.54 7.48
C ILE A 633 -10.64 -20.05 7.45
N ASN A 634 -10.14 -20.60 8.54
CA ASN A 634 -9.83 -22.02 8.64
C ASN A 634 -11.12 -22.84 8.93
N ASP A 635 -11.07 -24.14 8.69
CA ASP A 635 -12.15 -25.06 9.08
C ASP A 635 -11.63 -26.26 9.91
N GLY A 636 -10.42 -26.09 10.46
CA GLY A 636 -9.63 -27.11 11.15
C GLY A 636 -9.17 -28.30 10.29
N SER A 637 -9.47 -28.35 8.98
CA SER A 637 -9.14 -29.49 8.11
C SER A 637 -8.11 -29.21 7.02
N GLY A 638 -7.60 -27.98 6.98
CA GLY A 638 -6.68 -27.50 5.94
C GLY A 638 -7.39 -26.94 4.71
N SER A 639 -8.69 -26.72 4.81
CA SER A 639 -9.50 -26.01 3.82
C SER A 639 -9.74 -24.60 4.32
N PHE A 640 -9.56 -23.62 3.44
CA PHE A 640 -9.62 -22.20 3.81
C PHE A 640 -10.65 -21.45 2.96
N SER A 641 -11.52 -20.70 3.63
CA SER A 641 -12.39 -19.73 2.97
C SER A 641 -11.73 -18.36 2.94
N ILE A 642 -11.47 -17.82 1.74
CA ILE A 642 -10.76 -16.55 1.59
C ILE A 642 -11.74 -15.38 1.49
N LYS A 643 -11.58 -14.39 2.39
CA LYS A 643 -12.32 -13.13 2.40
C LYS A 643 -11.37 -11.96 2.22
N GLU A 644 -11.63 -11.10 1.25
CA GLU A 644 -10.80 -9.91 1.05
C GLU A 644 -11.07 -8.87 2.15
N LEU A 645 -10.01 -8.21 2.63
CA LEU A 645 -10.15 -7.08 3.56
C LEU A 645 -10.79 -5.86 2.87
N PRO A 646 -11.54 -5.01 3.61
CA PRO A 646 -12.20 -3.81 3.07
C PRO A 646 -11.26 -2.85 2.32
N SER A 647 -11.81 -2.04 1.41
CA SER A 647 -11.06 -1.13 0.52
C SER A 647 -9.99 -0.29 1.23
N ARG A 648 -10.25 0.17 2.45
CA ARG A 648 -9.30 0.97 3.26
C ARG A 648 -8.00 0.23 3.59
N ALA A 649 -8.07 -1.08 3.80
CA ALA A 649 -6.91 -1.94 4.04
C ALA A 649 -6.13 -2.28 2.76
N GLN A 650 -6.68 -1.97 1.57
CA GLN A 650 -6.08 -2.26 0.27
C GLN A 650 -5.30 -1.07 -0.32
N LEU A 651 -5.32 0.10 0.34
CA LEU A 651 -4.77 1.34 -0.22
C LEU A 651 -3.23 1.41 -0.19
N SER A 652 -2.57 0.48 0.49
CA SER A 652 -1.11 0.35 0.59
C SER A 652 -0.76 -1.08 0.96
N CYS A 653 0.52 -1.39 1.13
CA CYS A 653 0.94 -2.67 1.69
C CYS A 653 0.62 -2.71 3.20
N LEU A 654 0.31 -3.90 3.71
CA LEU A 654 0.20 -4.17 5.14
C LEU A 654 1.45 -4.91 5.60
N CYS A 655 2.13 -4.38 6.62
CA CYS A 655 3.36 -4.95 7.17
C CYS A 655 3.25 -5.18 8.70
N GLY A 656 2.23 -4.63 9.34
CA GLY A 656 1.92 -4.83 10.76
C GLY A 656 0.43 -5.09 10.94
N ILE A 657 0.10 -6.11 11.74
CA ILE A 657 -1.27 -6.50 12.10
C ILE A 657 -1.25 -6.79 13.60
N ALA A 658 -2.28 -6.33 14.32
CA ALA A 658 -2.53 -6.71 15.70
C ALA A 658 -4.03 -7.05 15.84
N CYS A 659 -4.32 -8.23 16.38
CA CYS A 659 -5.66 -8.68 16.70
C CYS A 659 -5.94 -8.41 18.18
N THR A 660 -6.87 -7.50 18.48
CA THR A 660 -7.26 -7.22 19.86
C THR A 660 -8.68 -6.68 19.89
N ASP A 661 -9.47 -7.10 20.86
CA ASP A 661 -10.78 -6.49 21.15
C ASP A 661 -10.54 -5.07 21.68
N ILE A 662 -10.86 -4.04 20.88
CA ILE A 662 -10.67 -2.62 21.26
C ILE A 662 -11.96 -1.93 21.66
N ASN A 663 -13.11 -2.59 21.49
CA ASN A 663 -14.42 -2.04 21.81
C ASN A 663 -15.12 -2.78 22.97
N ASN A 664 -14.48 -3.82 23.50
CA ASN A 664 -14.92 -4.71 24.58
C ASN A 664 -16.24 -5.46 24.27
N ASP A 665 -16.48 -5.82 23.01
CA ASP A 665 -17.66 -6.59 22.60
C ASP A 665 -17.45 -8.11 22.59
N GLY A 666 -16.20 -8.56 22.81
CA GLY A 666 -15.80 -9.96 22.86
C GLY A 666 -15.32 -10.53 21.53
N ASN A 667 -15.30 -9.76 20.45
CA ASN A 667 -14.74 -10.14 19.16
C ASN A 667 -13.37 -9.47 18.95
N LEU A 668 -12.45 -10.18 18.30
CA LEU A 668 -11.15 -9.60 17.97
C LEU A 668 -11.27 -8.63 16.79
N ASP A 669 -10.82 -7.40 17.01
CA ASP A 669 -10.72 -6.36 15.99
C ASP A 669 -9.33 -6.34 15.36
N LEU A 670 -9.20 -5.71 14.19
CA LEU A 670 -7.94 -5.61 13.46
C LEU A 670 -7.40 -4.19 13.48
N ILE A 671 -6.18 -4.04 14.01
CA ILE A 671 -5.38 -2.83 13.88
C ILE A 671 -4.25 -3.14 12.91
N MET A 672 -4.11 -2.35 11.86
CA MET A 672 -3.19 -2.64 10.77
C MET A 672 -2.45 -1.40 10.31
N GLY A 673 -1.27 -1.62 9.75
CA GLY A 673 -0.42 -0.58 9.20
C GLY A 673 0.60 -1.11 8.21
N GLY A 674 1.20 -0.21 7.45
CA GLY A 674 2.27 -0.55 6.53
C GLY A 674 2.82 0.68 5.85
N ASN A 675 2.74 0.72 4.52
CA ASN A 675 3.51 1.57 3.60
C ASN A 675 4.92 1.08 3.31
N ASN A 676 5.38 1.44 2.11
CA ASN A 676 6.75 1.22 1.65
C ASN A 676 7.10 2.31 0.63
N TYR A 677 8.09 3.13 0.96
CA TYR A 677 8.47 4.32 0.21
C TYR A 677 9.55 4.07 -0.83
N GLU A 678 10.23 2.94 -0.73
CA GLU A 678 11.52 2.66 -1.35
C GLU A 678 11.38 2.02 -2.74
N PHE A 679 10.49 2.58 -3.56
CA PHE A 679 10.29 2.17 -4.95
C PHE A 679 11.01 3.10 -5.91
N LYS A 680 11.46 2.56 -7.05
CA LYS A 680 11.82 3.42 -8.19
C LYS A 680 10.61 4.27 -8.56
N PRO A 681 10.81 5.55 -8.95
CA PRO A 681 9.71 6.47 -9.25
C PRO A 681 8.66 5.94 -10.25
N GLN A 682 9.05 5.06 -11.17
CA GLN A 682 8.15 4.48 -12.17
C GLN A 682 7.10 3.49 -11.63
N TYR A 683 7.34 2.90 -10.45
CA TYR A 683 6.39 1.99 -9.80
C TYR A 683 5.50 2.68 -8.76
N SER A 684 5.82 3.94 -8.42
CA SER A 684 5.24 4.70 -7.30
C SER A 684 5.57 4.10 -5.94
N ARG A 685 5.68 4.97 -4.93
CA ARG A 685 5.70 4.55 -3.53
C ARG A 685 4.30 4.14 -3.08
N LEU A 686 4.24 3.36 -2.01
CA LEU A 686 3.01 3.02 -1.30
C LEU A 686 2.92 3.84 -0.02
N ASP A 687 2.13 4.91 -0.02
CA ASP A 687 2.06 5.89 1.08
C ASP A 687 0.63 6.34 1.45
N ALA A 688 -0.36 5.54 1.05
CA ALA A 688 -1.77 5.89 1.19
C ALA A 688 -2.47 5.25 2.41
N ASN A 689 -1.76 4.48 3.23
CA ASN A 689 -2.25 3.96 4.51
C ASN A 689 -1.74 4.84 5.66
N TYR A 690 -2.63 5.30 6.54
CA TYR A 690 -2.25 6.08 7.74
C TYR A 690 -2.57 5.34 9.04
N GLY A 691 -2.58 4.00 8.99
CA GLY A 691 -3.22 3.14 9.98
C GLY A 691 -4.64 2.75 9.55
N THR A 692 -5.09 1.57 9.96
CA THR A 692 -6.43 1.06 9.66
C THR A 692 -6.93 0.29 10.87
N VAL A 693 -8.10 0.68 11.37
CA VAL A 693 -8.82 -0.01 12.43
C VAL A 693 -10.10 -0.56 11.84
N LEU A 694 -10.31 -1.87 11.95
CA LEU A 694 -11.51 -2.56 11.51
C LEU A 694 -12.16 -3.26 12.71
N LEU A 695 -13.43 -2.94 12.99
CA LEU A 695 -14.20 -3.63 14.01
C LEU A 695 -14.87 -4.89 13.45
N ASN A 696 -14.78 -5.99 14.17
CA ASN A 696 -15.43 -7.25 13.83
C ASN A 696 -16.85 -7.28 14.40
N ASP A 697 -17.86 -7.58 13.57
CA ASP A 697 -19.25 -7.71 14.04
C ASP A 697 -19.60 -9.07 14.67
N GLY A 698 -18.63 -10.00 14.71
CA GLY A 698 -18.79 -11.37 15.19
C GLY A 698 -19.30 -12.35 14.13
N ASP A 699 -19.66 -11.87 12.93
CA ASP A 699 -20.02 -12.67 11.75
C ASP A 699 -18.93 -12.55 10.66
N MET A 700 -17.68 -12.30 11.09
CA MET A 700 -16.51 -12.08 10.24
C MET A 700 -16.62 -10.87 9.31
N ASN A 701 -17.54 -9.92 9.56
CA ASN A 701 -17.59 -8.66 8.79
C ASN A 701 -16.82 -7.57 9.53
N PHE A 702 -15.98 -6.89 8.78
CA PHE A 702 -15.04 -5.92 9.30
C PHE A 702 -15.41 -4.51 8.83
N GLU A 703 -15.78 -3.64 9.78
CA GLU A 703 -16.16 -2.25 9.52
C GLU A 703 -14.99 -1.29 9.82
N TRP A 704 -14.60 -0.49 8.83
CA TRP A 704 -13.55 0.52 9.04
C TRP A 704 -14.03 1.68 9.92
N LYS A 705 -13.20 2.07 10.90
CA LYS A 705 -13.39 3.28 11.70
C LYS A 705 -12.47 4.40 11.25
N ASP A 706 -13.01 5.62 11.18
CA ASP A 706 -12.22 6.77 10.77
C ASP A 706 -11.18 7.16 11.83
N TYR A 707 -10.28 8.07 11.45
CA TYR A 707 -9.12 8.41 12.28
C TYR A 707 -9.48 9.18 13.55
N ASP A 708 -10.60 9.91 13.56
CA ASP A 708 -11.04 10.65 14.74
C ASP A 708 -11.74 9.68 15.71
N ASP A 709 -12.58 8.77 15.21
CA ASP A 709 -13.29 7.77 16.02
C ASP A 709 -12.35 6.66 16.53
N SER A 710 -11.43 6.17 15.70
CA SER A 710 -10.45 5.16 16.11
C SER A 710 -9.34 5.72 16.99
N GLY A 711 -8.94 6.98 16.79
CA GLY A 711 -7.77 7.59 17.42
C GLY A 711 -6.42 7.04 16.93
N PHE A 712 -6.40 6.16 15.94
CA PHE A 712 -5.18 5.53 15.41
C PHE A 712 -4.75 6.18 14.09
N PHE A 713 -3.73 7.03 14.14
CA PHE A 713 -3.20 7.73 12.97
C PHE A 713 -1.68 7.79 12.96
N ILE A 714 -1.06 7.14 11.97
CA ILE A 714 0.38 7.05 11.81
C ILE A 714 0.74 7.40 10.37
N LYS A 715 1.68 8.33 10.19
CA LYS A 715 2.32 8.59 8.91
C LYS A 715 3.73 8.04 8.94
N GLY A 716 4.11 7.24 7.95
CA GLY A 716 5.41 6.58 7.91
C GLY A 716 5.30 5.14 7.40
N GLU A 717 6.42 4.45 7.36
CA GLU A 717 6.51 3.03 7.00
C GLU A 717 6.48 2.20 8.27
N ILE A 718 5.29 1.75 8.64
CA ILE A 718 5.13 0.81 9.76
C ILE A 718 5.71 -0.52 9.31
N LYS A 719 6.73 -1.01 10.01
CA LYS A 719 7.38 -2.28 9.73
C LYS A 719 6.86 -3.39 10.62
N HIS A 720 6.48 -3.05 11.85
CA HIS A 720 5.79 -3.96 12.76
C HIS A 720 4.74 -3.22 13.60
N LEU A 721 3.70 -3.95 13.95
CA LEU A 721 2.68 -3.55 14.91
C LEU A 721 2.49 -4.73 15.86
N LYS A 722 2.62 -4.53 17.16
CA LYS A 722 2.40 -5.58 18.16
C LYS A 722 1.74 -5.01 19.41
N THR A 723 0.99 -5.87 20.10
CA THR A 723 0.41 -5.58 21.41
C THR A 723 1.41 -5.90 22.51
N PHE A 724 1.47 -5.08 23.55
CA PHE A 724 2.18 -5.36 24.81
C PHE A 724 1.30 -5.01 26.01
N ARG A 725 1.58 -5.61 27.16
CA ARG A 725 0.77 -5.53 28.37
C ARG A 725 1.56 -5.05 29.58
N ASP A 726 0.88 -4.37 30.49
CA ASP A 726 1.40 -4.17 31.84
C ASP A 726 1.01 -5.32 32.77
N ARG A 727 1.59 -5.33 33.98
CA ARG A 727 1.30 -6.30 35.04
C ARG A 727 -0.19 -6.42 35.40
N ASP A 728 -0.97 -5.37 35.17
CA ASP A 728 -2.40 -5.36 35.48
C ASP A 728 -3.24 -5.93 34.31
N GLY A 729 -2.60 -6.26 33.18
CA GLY A 729 -3.20 -6.86 31.99
C GLY A 729 -3.65 -5.85 30.93
N ASN A 730 -3.46 -4.55 31.16
CA ASN A 730 -3.91 -3.51 30.24
C ASN A 730 -3.13 -3.60 28.93
N ALA A 731 -3.83 -3.55 27.80
CA ALA A 731 -3.24 -3.66 26.47
C ALA A 731 -2.81 -2.30 25.89
N PHE A 732 -1.67 -2.31 25.21
CA PHE A 732 -1.10 -1.18 24.48
C PHE A 732 -0.61 -1.66 23.12
N ILE A 733 -0.64 -0.79 22.12
CA ILE A 733 -0.15 -1.07 20.78
C ILE A 733 1.16 -0.32 20.57
N PHE A 734 2.20 -1.03 20.13
CA PHE A 734 3.48 -0.45 19.74
C PHE A 734 3.64 -0.55 18.22
N SER A 735 3.96 0.57 17.58
CA SER A 735 4.27 0.65 16.16
C SER A 735 5.73 0.97 15.94
N ALA A 736 6.46 0.06 15.33
CA ALA A 736 7.84 0.26 14.89
C ALA A 736 7.83 0.83 13.47
N ILE A 737 8.45 2.01 13.29
CA ILE A 737 8.34 2.81 12.07
C ILE A 737 9.75 3.06 11.51
N ASN A 738 9.97 2.73 10.25
CA ASN A 738 11.24 3.02 9.59
C ASN A 738 11.46 4.54 9.45
N ASN A 739 12.71 4.99 9.61
CA ASN A 739 13.13 6.39 9.54
C ASN A 739 12.39 7.37 10.49
N GLU A 740 11.66 6.88 11.49
CA GLU A 740 10.87 7.68 12.41
C GLU A 740 10.90 7.15 13.84
N LYS A 741 10.34 7.92 14.78
CA LYS A 741 10.11 7.44 16.15
C LYS A 741 8.97 6.43 16.19
N PRO A 742 9.09 5.36 16.99
CA PRO A 742 7.95 4.51 17.29
C PRO A 742 6.78 5.30 17.88
N LYS A 743 5.58 4.75 17.75
CA LYS A 743 4.37 5.27 18.38
C LYS A 743 3.73 4.24 19.30
N ILE A 744 3.04 4.72 20.31
CA ILE A 744 2.39 3.90 21.32
C ILE A 744 0.94 4.35 21.43
N TYR A 745 0.01 3.41 21.45
CA TYR A 745 -1.40 3.67 21.67
C TYR A 745 -1.90 2.88 22.87
N LYS A 746 -2.73 3.52 23.69
CA LYS A 746 -3.51 2.86 24.73
C LYS A 746 -4.85 2.44 24.15
N VAL A 747 -5.28 1.21 24.41
CA VAL A 747 -6.67 0.78 24.19
C VAL A 747 -7.55 1.37 25.30
N ASN A 748 -8.60 2.08 24.91
CA ASN A 748 -9.54 2.64 25.86
C ASN A 748 -10.55 1.57 26.30
N GLU A 749 -10.84 1.55 27.60
CA GLU A 749 -11.77 0.58 28.23
C GLU A 749 -13.21 1.08 28.22
#